data_AF-J4JUT6-F1
#
_entry.id   AF-J4JUT6-F1
#
_cell.length_a   1.000
_cell.length_b   1.000
_cell.length_c   1.000
_cell.angle_alpha   90.00
_cell.angle_beta   90.00
_cell.angle_gamma   90.00
#
_symmetry.space_group_name_H-M   'P 1'
#
loop_
_entity.id
_entity.type
_entity.pdbx_description
1 polymer ?
#
loop_
_entity_poly.entity_id
_entity_poly.type
_entity_poly.pdbx_seq_one_letter_code
_entity_poly.pdbx_strand_id
1 'polypeptide(L)'
;MARGFSGVMLRSFGARDHTATVLETVRIAPHFVRVRMVSPTLFEDVDAEPAAWLRFWFPDPDGSRTEFQRAYTISEADVPAGRFAVDIVLHDPAGPASSWARTVQPGATIAVMALMGSSRFDVPDEQPAGYLLIGDSASIPGMNGIIGVVPDDVPIEMYLEQHDDNDTLIPVAQHPRLRVHWVVRHDEKSLAAAIESRDWSNWYAWATPEATTLKQVRARLRDEFGFPKSEVHAQAYWSAGRAMGTRRGEEPAASDGVAPGVSTEDIAAQLESAPQVSDAAPAPAARGNWRAQGAGRLLAPLRSALIASGVLQAVITLVQLAPFVLLVELARLLVSGAPASRLWDIGIAAVSLLGLGALFGAALTLWLHVVDARFARDLRSRLLHKLSRLPLGWFTARGSGSIKQLLADDTLSLHYLVTHAIPDAVAAAVAPVAVLVYLFAVDWRVALVLFVPVLVYLVLTSSLTIQSGPRIPQSQRWAETMSGEAGAYLEGQPVIRVFGGAAASSFRRRLDEYVGFLVAWQRPLAGKKTFMDLVTRPSTFLWLIAVTGTLLVITGRMNPVDLLPFLLLGTTFGSRLLGIAYGLGGIRAGMLAARRLQNTLDEPDLAVRDNDEAHRDPAATVVFDNVGFGYRPDVPVIHDVSLTLRPGTVTALVGPSGSGKSTLAALLARFHDVGQGAIRVGGQDIRSMTADQLYAQVGFVLQETQLVHGTVAENIALAVPDATAAQVEQAAREAQIHDRIMRLPHGYDTMLGAGSGLSGGERQRLTIARAILADTPVLILDEATAFADPESEYLVQQALNRLTRDRTVLVIAHRLHTITGAHQIVVLDHGRIVERGTHDELLAADGRYRRLWEGGQRSHRDPAPAGATGEGPR
;
A
#
# COMPACT_ATOMS: atom_id res chain seq x y z
N MET A 1 -10.17 38.14 -1.50
CA MET A 1 -11.02 37.01 -1.03
C MET A 1 -12.51 37.30 -1.13
N ALA A 2 -13.35 36.28 -1.31
CA ALA A 2 -14.81 36.39 -1.19
C ALA A 2 -15.21 36.87 0.23
N ARG A 3 -16.19 37.79 0.32
CA ARG A 3 -16.72 38.30 1.61
C ARG A 3 -17.80 37.34 2.13
N GLY A 4 -17.91 37.19 3.46
CA GLY A 4 -18.90 36.34 4.13
C GLY A 4 -18.35 35.10 4.84
N PHE A 5 -19.24 34.24 5.33
CA PHE A 5 -18.93 33.04 6.13
C PHE A 5 -17.96 32.07 5.44
N SER A 6 -18.07 31.91 4.11
CA SER A 6 -17.17 31.08 3.30
C SER A 6 -15.73 31.61 3.30
N GLY A 7 -15.54 32.93 3.23
CA GLY A 7 -14.22 33.57 3.29
C GLY A 7 -13.61 33.57 4.70
N VAL A 8 -14.43 33.52 5.75
CA VAL A 8 -13.95 33.31 7.13
C VAL A 8 -13.53 31.86 7.35
N MET A 9 -14.32 30.89 6.87
CA MET A 9 -13.93 29.47 6.89
C MET A 9 -12.63 29.23 6.14
N LEU A 10 -12.50 29.70 4.89
CA LEU A 10 -11.29 29.54 4.08
C LEU A 10 -10.03 30.08 4.78
N ARG A 11 -10.13 31.23 5.46
CA ARG A 11 -9.04 31.79 6.27
C ARG A 11 -8.74 30.96 7.51
N SER A 12 -9.75 30.43 8.18
CA SER A 12 -9.55 29.51 9.33
C SER A 12 -8.91 28.18 8.92
N PHE A 13 -9.03 27.79 7.64
CA PHE A 13 -8.34 26.65 7.04
C PHE A 13 -6.97 27.00 6.43
N GLY A 14 -6.48 28.23 6.61
CA GLY A 14 -5.13 28.65 6.20
C GLY A 14 -5.00 29.15 4.75
N ALA A 15 -6.09 29.33 4.00
CA ALA A 15 -6.01 29.88 2.65
C ALA A 15 -5.63 31.37 2.67
N ARG A 16 -4.53 31.73 2.01
CA ARG A 16 -4.12 33.13 1.75
C ARG A 16 -4.11 33.45 0.26
N ASP A 17 -4.39 34.71 -0.06
CA ASP A 17 -4.22 35.24 -1.42
C ASP A 17 -2.71 35.57 -1.59
N HIS A 18 -2.10 34.99 -2.61
CA HIS A 18 -0.76 35.32 -3.10
C HIS A 18 -0.87 36.17 -4.37
N THR A 19 0.15 36.96 -4.63
CA THR A 19 0.29 37.66 -5.91
C THR A 19 1.23 36.86 -6.80
N ALA A 20 0.77 36.51 -7.99
CA ALA A 20 1.61 35.95 -9.04
C ALA A 20 1.81 36.99 -10.15
N THR A 21 3.07 37.17 -10.56
CA THR A 21 3.45 38.08 -11.65
C THR A 21 3.75 37.26 -12.89
N VAL A 22 3.11 37.59 -14.01
CA VAL A 22 3.32 36.93 -15.31
C VAL A 22 4.71 37.27 -15.83
N LEU A 23 5.50 36.26 -16.13
CA LEU A 23 6.82 36.37 -16.75
C LEU A 23 6.71 36.31 -18.27
N GLU A 24 5.96 35.33 -18.78
CA GLU A 24 5.74 35.14 -20.20
C GLU A 24 4.50 34.31 -20.50
N THR A 25 4.07 34.34 -21.75
CA THR A 25 2.94 33.58 -22.26
C THR A 25 3.38 32.86 -23.54
N VAL A 26 3.25 31.53 -23.56
CA VAL A 26 3.68 30.67 -24.65
C VAL A 26 2.47 29.97 -25.24
N ARG A 27 2.24 30.12 -26.54
CA ARG A 27 1.15 29.43 -27.24
C ARG A 27 1.63 28.04 -27.67
N ILE A 28 1.09 27.00 -27.04
CA ILE A 28 1.47 25.61 -27.29
C ILE A 28 0.66 25.03 -28.46
N ALA A 29 -0.63 25.36 -28.52
CA ALA A 29 -1.53 25.07 -29.63
C ALA A 29 -2.43 26.30 -29.90
N PRO A 30 -3.12 26.40 -31.04
CA PRO A 30 -3.97 27.55 -31.37
C PRO A 30 -4.93 27.97 -30.25
N HIS A 31 -5.53 27.01 -29.56
CA HIS A 31 -6.47 27.18 -28.45
C HIS A 31 -5.89 26.75 -27.08
N PHE A 32 -4.57 26.63 -26.93
CA PHE A 32 -3.92 26.20 -25.69
C PHE A 32 -2.71 27.05 -25.34
N VAL A 33 -2.74 27.73 -24.19
CA VAL A 33 -1.76 28.73 -23.80
C VAL A 33 -1.16 28.42 -22.44
N ARG A 34 0.18 28.39 -22.37
CA ARG A 34 0.94 28.30 -21.11
C ARG A 34 1.30 29.69 -20.61
N VAL A 35 0.99 29.97 -19.35
CA VAL A 35 1.34 31.23 -18.69
C VAL A 35 2.35 30.94 -17.59
N ARG A 36 3.59 31.43 -17.74
CA ARG A 36 4.64 31.30 -16.73
C ARG A 36 4.61 32.50 -15.79
N MET A 37 4.70 32.23 -14.50
CA MET A 37 4.55 33.20 -13.42
C MET A 37 5.61 33.00 -12.34
N VAL A 38 5.78 34.03 -11.51
CA VAL A 38 6.57 33.96 -10.27
C VAL A 38 5.73 34.45 -9.10
N SER A 39 5.84 33.76 -7.97
CA SER A 39 5.29 34.19 -6.69
C SER A 39 6.26 33.83 -5.57
N PRO A 40 6.84 34.82 -4.86
CA PRO A 40 7.82 34.56 -3.80
C PRO A 40 7.29 33.75 -2.61
N THR A 41 5.96 33.79 -2.39
CA THR A 41 5.34 33.24 -1.18
C THR A 41 4.47 32.02 -1.43
N LEU A 42 4.18 31.68 -2.69
CA LEU A 42 3.22 30.62 -3.03
C LEU A 42 3.60 29.25 -2.45
N PHE A 43 4.85 28.85 -2.62
CA PHE A 43 5.34 27.53 -2.22
C PHE A 43 5.74 27.42 -0.74
N GLU A 44 5.49 28.46 0.06
CA GLU A 44 5.54 28.32 1.51
C GLU A 44 4.28 27.56 2.03
N ASP A 45 3.18 27.55 1.27
CA ASP A 45 1.90 26.93 1.66
C ASP A 45 1.48 25.72 0.79
N VAL A 46 2.10 25.55 -0.38
CA VAL A 46 1.74 24.51 -1.35
C VAL A 46 2.99 23.77 -1.80
N ASP A 47 2.91 22.44 -1.81
CA ASP A 47 3.90 21.60 -2.45
C ASP A 47 3.52 21.41 -3.93
N ALA A 48 4.51 21.46 -4.83
CA ALA A 48 4.32 21.26 -6.27
C ALA A 48 4.17 19.77 -6.61
N GLU A 49 3.10 19.13 -6.12
CA GLU A 49 2.83 17.72 -6.32
C GLU A 49 2.19 17.41 -7.70
N PRO A 50 2.26 16.15 -8.18
CA PRO A 50 1.56 15.71 -9.39
C PRO A 50 0.07 16.08 -9.38
N ALA A 51 -0.38 16.70 -10.47
CA ALA A 51 -1.74 17.21 -10.64
C ALA A 51 -2.17 18.29 -9.62
N ALA A 52 -1.26 18.90 -8.84
CA ALA A 52 -1.57 20.02 -7.97
C ALA A 52 -2.15 21.20 -8.76
N TRP A 53 -3.20 21.83 -8.25
CA TRP A 53 -3.86 22.97 -8.89
C TRP A 53 -3.95 24.20 -7.97
N LEU A 54 -4.13 25.36 -8.58
CA LEU A 54 -4.21 26.66 -7.93
C LEU A 54 -5.51 27.36 -8.35
N ARG A 55 -6.09 28.16 -7.45
CA ARG A 55 -7.25 29.01 -7.78
C ARG A 55 -6.80 30.41 -8.15
N PHE A 56 -7.30 30.93 -9.24
CA PHE A 56 -7.01 32.27 -9.75
C PHE A 56 -8.28 33.10 -9.75
N TRP A 57 -8.14 34.40 -9.50
CA TRP A 57 -9.21 35.38 -9.63
C TRP A 57 -8.99 36.17 -10.91
N PHE A 58 -9.78 35.86 -11.94
CA PHE A 58 -9.70 36.52 -13.24
C PHE A 58 -10.60 37.75 -13.29
N PRO A 59 -10.14 38.88 -13.84
CA PRO A 59 -10.96 40.07 -13.98
C PRO A 59 -12.10 39.85 -14.98
N ASP A 60 -13.16 40.63 -14.85
CA ASP A 60 -14.25 40.67 -15.82
C ASP A 60 -13.76 41.21 -17.17
N PRO A 61 -13.94 40.48 -18.29
CA PRO A 61 -13.61 40.98 -19.62
C PRO A 61 -14.38 42.25 -19.99
N ASP A 62 -15.57 42.47 -19.41
CA ASP A 62 -16.39 43.67 -19.66
C ASP A 62 -15.96 44.89 -18.81
N GLY A 63 -14.84 44.78 -18.08
CA GLY A 63 -14.23 45.88 -17.32
C GLY A 63 -14.90 46.20 -15.99
N SER A 64 -15.80 45.33 -15.50
CA SER A 64 -16.37 45.48 -14.16
C SER A 64 -15.34 45.21 -13.06
N ARG A 65 -15.61 45.69 -11.84
CA ARG A 65 -14.80 45.37 -10.65
C ARG A 65 -14.98 43.94 -10.14
N THR A 66 -15.73 43.11 -10.87
CA THR A 66 -16.02 41.73 -10.50
C THR A 66 -14.88 40.84 -10.95
N GLU A 67 -14.37 40.00 -10.05
CA GLU A 67 -13.44 38.95 -10.40
C GLU A 67 -14.12 37.57 -10.33
N PHE A 68 -13.73 36.68 -11.22
CA PHE A 68 -14.26 35.34 -11.39
C PHE A 68 -13.22 34.30 -11.02
N GLN A 69 -13.56 33.40 -10.11
CA GLN A 69 -12.65 32.35 -9.68
C GLN A 69 -12.58 31.19 -10.69
N ARG A 70 -11.38 30.71 -11.02
CA ARG A 70 -11.15 29.43 -11.74
C ARG A 70 -9.96 28.69 -11.15
N ALA A 71 -9.89 27.36 -11.35
CA ALA A 71 -8.78 26.54 -10.93
C ALA A 71 -7.99 26.04 -12.14
N TYR A 72 -6.66 26.03 -12.03
CA TYR A 72 -5.77 25.52 -13.07
C TYR A 72 -4.66 24.69 -12.44
N THR A 73 -4.34 23.57 -13.10
CA THR A 73 -3.26 22.66 -12.69
C THR A 73 -1.91 23.29 -12.98
N ILE A 74 -0.96 23.12 -12.06
CA ILE A 74 0.43 23.51 -12.20
C ILE A 74 1.07 22.59 -13.25
N SER A 75 1.55 23.17 -14.35
CA SER A 75 2.18 22.45 -15.46
C SER A 75 3.71 22.42 -15.35
N GLU A 76 4.32 23.41 -14.70
CA GLU A 76 5.74 23.48 -14.41
C GLU A 76 5.94 24.13 -13.04
N ALA A 77 6.96 23.71 -12.28
CA ALA A 77 7.32 24.34 -11.01
C ALA A 77 8.84 24.31 -10.76
N ASP A 78 9.39 25.45 -10.36
CA ASP A 78 10.71 25.63 -9.76
C ASP A 78 10.49 26.26 -8.39
N VAL A 79 10.33 25.38 -7.39
CA VAL A 79 9.97 25.72 -6.01
C VAL A 79 10.99 26.68 -5.36
N PRO A 80 12.31 26.43 -5.43
CA PRO A 80 13.31 27.37 -4.88
C PRO A 80 13.23 28.79 -5.48
N ALA A 81 12.94 28.91 -6.78
CA ALA A 81 12.84 30.21 -7.44
C ALA A 81 11.46 30.87 -7.33
N GLY A 82 10.46 30.17 -6.75
CA GLY A 82 9.08 30.64 -6.71
C GLY A 82 8.39 30.69 -8.09
N ARG A 83 8.94 30.01 -9.10
CA ARG A 83 8.46 30.07 -10.49
C ARG A 83 7.54 28.89 -10.79
N PHE A 84 6.49 29.13 -11.55
CA PHE A 84 5.54 28.09 -11.93
C PHE A 84 4.81 28.43 -13.22
N ALA A 85 4.19 27.44 -13.85
CA ALA A 85 3.35 27.63 -15.03
C ALA A 85 1.97 27.01 -14.83
N VAL A 86 0.97 27.57 -15.52
CA VAL A 86 -0.33 26.94 -15.70
C VAL A 86 -0.72 26.97 -17.18
N ASP A 87 -1.47 25.96 -17.59
CA ASP A 87 -1.92 25.82 -18.97
C ASP A 87 -3.43 26.05 -19.06
N ILE A 88 -3.83 26.91 -19.98
CA ILE A 88 -5.20 27.40 -20.13
C ILE A 88 -5.73 27.03 -21.51
N VAL A 89 -6.81 26.24 -21.54
CA VAL A 89 -7.62 25.99 -22.74
C VAL A 89 -8.45 27.24 -23.05
N LEU A 90 -8.40 27.69 -24.30
CA LEU A 90 -9.15 28.83 -24.80
C LEU A 90 -10.47 28.37 -25.40
N HIS A 91 -11.56 28.51 -24.66
CA HIS A 91 -12.89 28.16 -25.15
C HIS A 91 -13.53 29.28 -25.98
N ASP A 92 -14.52 28.91 -26.80
CA ASP A 92 -15.43 29.80 -27.52
C ASP A 92 -16.89 29.39 -27.22
N PRO A 93 -17.76 30.28 -26.68
CA PRO A 93 -17.48 31.68 -26.31
C PRO A 93 -16.48 31.81 -25.16
N ALA A 94 -15.60 32.81 -25.26
CA ALA A 94 -14.53 33.02 -24.30
C ALA A 94 -15.06 33.52 -22.95
N GLY A 95 -14.80 32.75 -21.89
CA GLY A 95 -15.03 33.20 -20.51
C GLY A 95 -13.89 34.09 -19.98
N PRO A 96 -14.01 34.66 -18.77
CA PRO A 96 -13.04 35.60 -18.21
C PRO A 96 -11.58 35.13 -18.22
N ALA A 97 -11.33 33.85 -17.92
CA ALA A 97 -9.99 33.28 -17.95
C ALA A 97 -9.44 33.12 -19.37
N SER A 98 -10.26 32.67 -20.33
CA SER A 98 -9.86 32.58 -21.74
C SER A 98 -9.63 33.96 -22.35
N SER A 99 -10.47 34.95 -22.02
CA SER A 99 -10.28 36.34 -22.46
C SER A 99 -9.00 36.95 -21.89
N TRP A 100 -8.76 36.78 -20.58
CA TRP A 100 -7.52 37.23 -19.94
C TRP A 100 -6.28 36.56 -20.53
N ALA A 101 -6.29 35.24 -20.71
CA ALA A 101 -5.15 34.49 -21.25
C ALA A 101 -4.82 34.84 -22.72
N ARG A 102 -5.80 35.32 -23.49
CA ARG A 102 -5.58 35.79 -24.87
C ARG A 102 -4.81 37.10 -24.94
N THR A 103 -4.89 37.95 -23.92
CA THR A 103 -4.41 39.35 -23.96
C THR A 103 -3.35 39.69 -22.93
N VAL A 104 -3.07 38.79 -21.98
CA VAL A 104 -2.12 39.05 -20.88
C VAL A 104 -0.70 39.27 -21.39
N GLN A 105 0.00 40.24 -20.80
CA GLN A 105 1.39 40.58 -21.12
C GLN A 105 2.30 40.36 -19.90
N PRO A 106 3.62 40.15 -20.12
CA PRO A 106 4.62 40.13 -19.05
C PRO A 106 4.50 41.33 -18.11
N GLY A 107 4.63 41.10 -16.80
CA GLY A 107 4.48 42.10 -15.75
C GLY A 107 3.07 42.26 -15.20
N ALA A 108 2.04 41.70 -15.84
CA ALA A 108 0.68 41.65 -15.28
C ALA A 108 0.66 40.81 -13.99
N THR A 109 -0.16 41.21 -13.02
CA THR A 109 -0.34 40.47 -11.77
C THR A 109 -1.73 39.87 -11.69
N ILE A 110 -1.83 38.72 -11.03
CA ILE A 110 -3.09 38.04 -10.77
C ILE A 110 -3.09 37.50 -9.34
N ALA A 111 -4.25 37.56 -8.68
CA ALA A 111 -4.42 36.98 -7.36
C ALA A 111 -4.58 35.46 -7.49
N VAL A 112 -3.69 34.73 -6.82
CA VAL A 112 -3.64 33.27 -6.78
C VAL A 112 -3.87 32.81 -5.35
N MET A 113 -4.70 31.79 -5.19
CA MET A 113 -5.02 31.20 -3.91
C MET A 113 -4.61 29.73 -3.96
N ALA A 114 -3.67 29.41 -3.08
CA ALA A 114 -3.42 28.06 -2.62
C ALA A 114 -4.59 27.58 -1.77
N LEU A 115 -5.16 26.41 -2.08
CA LEU A 115 -6.13 25.76 -1.20
C LEU A 115 -5.48 24.51 -0.62
N MET A 116 -5.48 24.36 0.71
CA MET A 116 -5.06 23.08 1.29
C MET A 116 -5.94 21.94 0.76
N GLY A 117 -5.33 20.99 0.04
CA GLY A 117 -6.02 19.87 -0.61
C GLY A 117 -6.34 20.08 -2.11
N SER A 118 -5.70 21.02 -2.79
CA SER A 118 -5.87 21.28 -4.23
C SER A 118 -5.18 20.25 -5.15
N SER A 119 -5.53 18.97 -4.96
CA SER A 119 -5.09 17.73 -5.64
C SER A 119 -3.97 16.96 -4.92
N ARG A 120 -4.20 15.64 -4.82
CA ARG A 120 -3.52 14.60 -4.03
C ARG A 120 -3.39 13.36 -4.91
N PHE A 121 -2.65 13.43 -6.02
CA PHE A 121 -2.25 12.16 -6.64
C PHE A 121 -1.16 11.55 -5.75
N ASP A 122 -1.60 10.83 -4.72
CA ASP A 122 -0.73 10.00 -3.90
C ASP A 122 -0.46 8.71 -4.67
N VAL A 123 0.80 8.49 -5.06
CA VAL A 123 1.22 7.21 -5.61
C VAL A 123 0.88 6.13 -4.57
N PRO A 124 -0.03 5.17 -4.86
CA PRO A 124 -0.42 4.15 -3.90
C PRO A 124 0.78 3.31 -3.44
N ASP A 125 0.83 2.96 -2.15
CA ASP A 125 1.91 2.13 -1.58
C ASP A 125 1.99 0.76 -2.26
N GLU A 126 0.83 0.18 -2.62
CA GLU A 126 0.73 -0.99 -3.51
C GLU A 126 0.42 -0.50 -4.92
N GLN A 127 1.40 -0.60 -5.83
CA GLN A 127 1.20 -0.16 -7.22
C GLN A 127 0.02 -0.91 -7.86
N PRO A 128 -0.90 -0.20 -8.54
CA PRO A 128 -1.96 -0.83 -9.29
C PRO A 128 -1.39 -1.64 -10.47
N ALA A 129 -2.23 -2.50 -11.05
CA ALA A 129 -1.88 -3.23 -12.27
C ALA A 129 -1.62 -2.29 -13.47
N GLY A 130 -2.15 -1.07 -13.40
CA GLY A 130 -1.93 0.01 -14.37
C GLY A 130 -2.71 1.26 -14.00
N TYR A 131 -2.41 2.35 -14.69
CA TYR A 131 -3.12 3.63 -14.54
C TYR A 131 -4.00 3.91 -15.76
N LEU A 132 -5.28 4.20 -15.53
CA LEU A 132 -6.23 4.59 -16.56
C LEU A 132 -6.50 6.10 -16.44
N LEU A 133 -5.90 6.90 -17.32
CA LEU A 133 -6.05 8.35 -17.33
C LEU A 133 -7.11 8.74 -18.37
N ILE A 134 -8.20 9.38 -17.97
CA ILE A 134 -9.34 9.71 -18.83
C ILE A 134 -9.66 11.19 -18.72
N GLY A 135 -9.70 11.91 -19.84
CA GLY A 135 -9.83 13.36 -19.81
C GLY A 135 -9.97 13.99 -21.18
N ASP A 136 -9.62 15.26 -21.25
CA ASP A 136 -9.61 16.11 -22.44
C ASP A 136 -8.38 17.03 -22.39
N SER A 137 -8.26 17.99 -23.31
CA SER A 137 -7.13 18.92 -23.35
C SER A 137 -6.91 19.69 -22.04
N ALA A 138 -7.95 20.00 -21.25
CA ALA A 138 -7.79 20.69 -19.96
C ALA A 138 -7.16 19.81 -18.89
N SER A 139 -7.24 18.48 -19.05
CA SER A 139 -6.72 17.49 -18.12
C SER A 139 -5.25 17.13 -18.35
N ILE A 140 -4.71 17.39 -19.55
CA ILE A 140 -3.35 17.01 -19.95
C ILE A 140 -2.27 17.47 -18.96
N PRO A 141 -2.28 18.72 -18.43
CA PRO A 141 -1.26 19.14 -17.47
C PRO A 141 -1.23 18.29 -16.20
N GLY A 142 -2.40 17.91 -15.67
CA GLY A 142 -2.49 17.05 -14.49
C GLY A 142 -2.04 15.62 -14.79
N MET A 143 -2.46 15.09 -15.94
CA MET A 143 -2.04 13.76 -16.38
C MET A 143 -0.54 13.68 -16.65
N ASN A 144 0.07 14.71 -17.23
CA ASN A 144 1.51 14.78 -17.42
C ASN A 144 2.26 14.77 -16.08
N GLY A 145 1.73 15.46 -15.07
CA GLY A 145 2.26 15.38 -13.70
C GLY A 145 2.19 13.96 -13.13
N ILE A 146 1.08 13.24 -13.36
CA ILE A 146 0.90 11.84 -12.94
C ILE A 146 1.89 10.93 -13.68
N ILE A 147 1.98 11.03 -15.01
CA ILE A 147 2.89 10.24 -15.85
C ILE A 147 4.35 10.40 -15.38
N GLY A 148 4.73 11.61 -14.95
CA GLY A 148 6.09 11.89 -14.47
C GLY A 148 6.47 11.23 -13.14
N VAL A 149 5.52 10.66 -12.39
CA VAL A 149 5.79 9.96 -11.11
C VAL A 149 5.40 8.48 -11.12
N VAL A 150 4.72 8.02 -12.16
CA VAL A 150 4.41 6.59 -12.32
C VAL A 150 5.70 5.85 -12.66
N PRO A 151 6.01 4.72 -11.99
CA PRO A 151 7.19 3.92 -12.31
C PRO A 151 7.17 3.39 -13.76
N ASP A 152 8.34 3.40 -14.42
CA ASP A 152 8.54 3.01 -15.82
C ASP A 152 8.02 1.62 -16.20
N ASP A 153 7.84 0.73 -15.21
CA ASP A 153 7.39 -0.64 -15.39
C ASP A 153 5.87 -0.82 -15.27
N VAL A 154 5.11 0.21 -14.86
CA VAL A 154 3.65 0.17 -14.72
C VAL A 154 2.99 0.69 -16.01
N PRO A 155 2.05 -0.05 -16.62
CA PRO A 155 1.39 0.41 -17.84
C PRO A 155 0.44 1.59 -17.57
N ILE A 156 0.37 2.52 -18.53
CA ILE A 156 -0.53 3.68 -18.51
C ILE A 156 -1.38 3.67 -19.78
N GLU A 157 -2.70 3.64 -19.63
CA GLU A 157 -3.66 3.80 -20.72
C GLU A 157 -4.31 5.18 -20.59
N MET A 158 -4.13 6.03 -21.58
CA MET A 158 -4.59 7.42 -21.57
C MET A 158 -5.62 7.64 -22.68
N TYR A 159 -6.86 7.96 -22.30
CA TYR A 159 -7.96 8.27 -23.21
C TYR A 159 -8.26 9.77 -23.15
N LEU A 160 -8.05 10.46 -24.27
CA LEU A 160 -8.28 11.89 -24.40
C LEU A 160 -9.40 12.18 -25.40
N GLU A 161 -10.45 12.86 -24.93
CA GLU A 161 -11.51 13.39 -25.80
C GLU A 161 -10.99 14.61 -26.56
N GLN A 162 -11.14 14.56 -27.88
CA GLN A 162 -10.76 15.62 -28.80
C GLN A 162 -11.98 16.53 -29.04
N HIS A 163 -11.85 17.79 -28.64
CA HIS A 163 -12.83 18.84 -28.88
C HIS A 163 -12.45 19.73 -30.08
N ASP A 164 -11.16 19.82 -30.40
CA ASP A 164 -10.61 20.60 -31.51
C ASP A 164 -9.57 19.78 -32.30
N ASP A 165 -9.50 19.96 -33.61
CA ASP A 165 -8.54 19.28 -34.48
C ASP A 165 -7.08 19.49 -34.03
N ASN A 166 -6.80 20.60 -33.36
CA ASN A 166 -5.47 20.95 -32.87
C ASN A 166 -5.14 20.40 -31.48
N ASP A 167 -6.06 19.70 -30.79
CA ASP A 167 -5.79 19.13 -29.46
C ASP A 167 -4.59 18.15 -29.51
N THR A 168 -4.39 17.46 -30.63
CA THR A 168 -3.26 16.53 -30.84
C THR A 168 -1.89 17.22 -30.87
N LEU A 169 -1.83 18.55 -30.97
CA LEU A 169 -0.59 19.33 -30.89
C LEU A 169 -0.13 19.54 -29.44
N ILE A 170 -0.98 19.29 -28.44
CA ILE A 170 -0.64 19.48 -27.03
C ILE A 170 0.32 18.35 -26.59
N PRO A 171 1.50 18.68 -26.03
CA PRO A 171 2.51 17.69 -25.69
C PRO A 171 2.06 16.83 -24.51
N VAL A 172 2.14 15.52 -24.71
CA VAL A 172 1.95 14.50 -23.67
C VAL A 172 3.33 14.04 -23.17
N ALA A 173 3.47 13.87 -21.86
CA ALA A 173 4.70 13.37 -21.24
C ALA A 173 5.08 11.99 -21.77
N GLN A 174 6.37 11.71 -21.89
CA GLN A 174 6.86 10.41 -22.35
C GLN A 174 6.93 9.44 -21.17
N HIS A 175 6.51 8.20 -21.42
CA HIS A 175 6.69 7.10 -20.49
C HIS A 175 6.81 5.79 -21.29
N PRO A 176 7.71 4.86 -20.93
CA PRO A 176 8.01 3.68 -21.75
C PRO A 176 6.79 2.80 -22.06
N ARG A 177 5.77 2.84 -21.20
CA ARG A 177 4.56 2.01 -21.28
C ARG A 177 3.26 2.81 -21.36
N LEU A 178 3.35 4.04 -21.86
CA LEU A 178 2.18 4.88 -22.11
C LEU A 178 1.59 4.55 -23.48
N ARG A 179 0.27 4.32 -23.50
CA ARG A 179 -0.54 4.28 -24.73
C ARG A 179 -1.57 5.40 -24.68
N VAL A 180 -1.58 6.22 -25.72
CA VAL A 180 -2.47 7.39 -25.84
C VAL A 180 -3.51 7.11 -26.92
N HIS A 181 -4.78 7.23 -26.56
CA HIS A 181 -5.94 7.08 -27.42
C HIS A 181 -6.65 8.42 -27.53
N TRP A 182 -6.59 9.03 -28.71
CA TRP A 182 -7.38 10.23 -29.03
C TRP A 182 -8.75 9.82 -29.54
N VAL A 183 -9.80 10.36 -28.92
CA VAL A 183 -11.20 10.00 -29.19
C VAL A 183 -11.92 11.22 -29.72
N VAL A 184 -12.32 11.19 -31.00
CA VAL A 184 -13.12 12.27 -31.60
C VAL A 184 -14.48 12.34 -30.92
N ARG A 185 -14.85 13.52 -30.43
CA ARG A 185 -16.15 13.73 -29.77
C ARG A 185 -17.28 13.82 -30.79
N HIS A 186 -18.24 12.90 -30.73
CA HIS A 186 -19.52 13.01 -31.42
C HIS A 186 -20.66 13.43 -30.47
N ASP A 187 -20.62 12.92 -29.24
CA ASP A 187 -21.58 13.15 -28.16
C ASP A 187 -20.90 12.99 -26.78
N GLU A 188 -21.62 13.17 -25.68
CA GLU A 188 -21.09 12.97 -24.32
C GLU A 188 -20.74 11.51 -23.97
N LYS A 189 -21.10 10.54 -24.82
CA LYS A 189 -20.82 9.11 -24.62
C LYS A 189 -19.56 8.65 -25.35
N SER A 190 -19.07 9.42 -26.30
CA SER A 190 -17.97 9.07 -27.20
C SER A 190 -16.72 8.60 -26.44
N LEU A 191 -16.24 9.41 -25.48
CA LEU A 191 -15.10 9.03 -24.63
C LEU A 191 -15.38 7.78 -23.79
N ALA A 192 -16.58 7.69 -23.19
CA ALA A 192 -16.95 6.54 -22.38
C ALA A 192 -16.96 5.27 -23.23
N ALA A 193 -17.52 5.30 -24.44
CA ALA A 193 -17.63 4.18 -25.38
C ALA A 193 -16.28 3.73 -25.97
N ALA A 194 -15.31 4.64 -26.09
CA ALA A 194 -13.97 4.33 -26.60
C ALA A 194 -13.11 3.48 -25.64
N ILE A 195 -13.40 3.50 -24.33
CA ILE A 195 -12.66 2.69 -23.36
C ILE A 195 -12.83 1.20 -23.68
N GLU A 196 -11.71 0.51 -23.88
CA GLU A 196 -11.71 -0.91 -24.28
C GLU A 196 -12.42 -1.80 -23.24
N SER A 197 -13.29 -2.71 -23.71
CA SER A 197 -13.95 -3.71 -22.87
C SER A 197 -13.01 -4.89 -22.60
N ARG A 198 -12.13 -4.73 -21.61
CA ARG A 198 -11.21 -5.76 -21.11
C ARG A 198 -11.23 -5.84 -19.58
N ASP A 199 -10.48 -6.78 -19.02
CA ASP A 199 -10.29 -6.85 -17.57
C ASP A 199 -9.42 -5.69 -17.06
N TRP A 200 -10.07 -4.77 -16.33
CA TRP A 200 -9.44 -3.62 -15.67
C TRP A 200 -9.15 -3.87 -14.18
N SER A 201 -9.20 -5.13 -13.72
CA SER A 201 -8.95 -5.49 -12.32
C SER A 201 -7.66 -4.86 -11.79
N ASN A 202 -7.80 -4.15 -10.66
CA ASN A 202 -6.69 -3.53 -9.93
C ASN A 202 -5.99 -2.38 -10.66
N TRP A 203 -6.62 -1.81 -11.69
CA TRP A 203 -6.20 -0.53 -12.27
C TRP A 203 -6.68 0.63 -11.41
N TYR A 204 -5.93 1.74 -11.41
CA TYR A 204 -6.36 2.99 -10.81
C TYR A 204 -6.83 3.95 -11.89
N ALA A 205 -8.05 4.47 -11.77
CA ALA A 205 -8.63 5.38 -12.75
C ALA A 205 -8.57 6.84 -12.28
N TRP A 206 -8.01 7.72 -13.12
CA TRP A 206 -8.03 9.17 -12.96
C TRP A 206 -8.86 9.79 -14.07
N ALA A 207 -10.12 10.13 -13.77
CA ALA A 207 -11.09 10.64 -14.71
C ALA A 207 -11.39 12.12 -14.46
N THR A 208 -10.92 12.98 -15.36
CA THR A 208 -11.06 14.45 -15.27
C THR A 208 -11.67 15.18 -16.48
N PRO A 209 -12.52 14.56 -17.34
CA PRO A 209 -13.07 15.24 -18.52
C PRO A 209 -14.13 16.30 -18.15
N GLU A 210 -14.73 16.91 -19.17
CA GLU A 210 -15.94 17.73 -19.10
C GLU A 210 -17.06 17.05 -18.27
N ALA A 211 -17.84 17.85 -17.54
CA ALA A 211 -18.81 17.37 -16.55
C ALA A 211 -19.87 16.37 -17.07
N THR A 212 -20.37 16.54 -18.30
CA THR A 212 -21.35 15.61 -18.89
C THR A 212 -20.69 14.31 -19.34
N THR A 213 -19.50 14.40 -19.97
CA THR A 213 -18.69 13.24 -20.33
C THR A 213 -18.29 12.43 -19.10
N LEU A 214 -17.90 13.09 -18.00
CA LEU A 214 -17.56 12.43 -16.74
C LEU A 214 -18.70 11.58 -16.18
N LYS A 215 -19.96 12.02 -16.36
CA LYS A 215 -21.14 11.25 -15.92
C LYS A 215 -21.21 9.89 -16.62
N GLN A 216 -20.98 9.88 -17.94
CA GLN A 216 -21.01 8.65 -18.75
C GLN A 216 -19.82 7.75 -18.42
N VAL A 217 -18.61 8.32 -18.30
CA VAL A 217 -17.40 7.59 -17.91
C VAL A 217 -17.57 6.93 -16.54
N ARG A 218 -18.08 7.65 -15.54
CA ARG A 218 -18.31 7.10 -14.18
C ARG A 218 -19.33 5.97 -14.17
N ALA A 219 -20.39 6.09 -14.96
CA ALA A 219 -21.38 5.02 -15.09
C ALA A 219 -20.73 3.76 -15.68
N ARG A 220 -19.96 3.90 -16.76
CA ARG A 220 -19.26 2.78 -17.40
C ARG A 220 -18.23 2.11 -16.48
N LEU A 221 -17.35 2.89 -15.85
CA LEU A 221 -16.35 2.38 -14.90
C LEU A 221 -17.00 1.57 -13.76
N ARG A 222 -18.14 2.05 -13.22
CA ARG A 222 -18.83 1.40 -12.10
C ARG A 222 -19.66 0.20 -12.54
N ASP A 223 -20.49 0.36 -13.56
CA ASP A 223 -21.57 -0.58 -13.87
C ASP A 223 -21.08 -1.74 -14.76
N GLU A 224 -20.20 -1.43 -15.74
CA GLU A 224 -19.63 -2.40 -16.68
C GLU A 224 -18.34 -3.04 -16.12
N PHE A 225 -17.36 -2.22 -15.72
CA PHE A 225 -16.04 -2.73 -15.30
C PHE A 225 -15.94 -3.05 -13.79
N GLY A 226 -16.83 -2.48 -12.97
CA GLY A 226 -16.89 -2.75 -11.54
C GLY A 226 -15.88 -1.99 -10.66
N PHE A 227 -15.32 -0.88 -11.15
CA PHE A 227 -14.32 -0.10 -10.40
C PHE A 227 -14.81 0.29 -8.98
N PRO A 228 -14.06 -0.04 -7.92
CA PRO A 228 -14.31 0.42 -6.56
C PRO A 228 -14.20 1.94 -6.48
N LYS A 229 -15.06 2.59 -5.69
CA LYS A 229 -14.99 4.05 -5.48
C LYS A 229 -13.63 4.54 -4.96
N SER A 230 -12.89 3.69 -4.23
CA SER A 230 -11.57 4.03 -3.71
C SER A 230 -10.48 4.05 -4.77
N GLU A 231 -10.68 3.38 -5.91
CA GLU A 231 -9.71 3.23 -7.00
C GLU A 231 -10.06 4.13 -8.19
N VAL A 232 -10.97 5.09 -8.00
CA VAL A 232 -11.38 6.07 -9.02
C VAL A 232 -11.31 7.47 -8.45
N HIS A 233 -10.42 8.30 -8.99
CA HIS A 233 -10.52 9.74 -8.87
C HIS A 233 -11.42 10.26 -10.00
N ALA A 234 -12.50 10.95 -9.65
CA ALA A 234 -13.49 11.44 -10.61
C ALA A 234 -13.86 12.90 -10.32
N GLN A 235 -13.36 13.83 -11.12
CA GLN A 235 -13.59 15.26 -10.92
C GLN A 235 -13.65 16.01 -12.25
N ALA A 236 -14.75 16.70 -12.53
CA ALA A 236 -14.86 17.49 -13.76
C ALA A 236 -13.94 18.70 -13.70
N TYR A 237 -13.11 18.90 -14.73
CA TYR A 237 -12.22 20.07 -14.79
C TYR A 237 -12.93 21.31 -15.33
N TRP A 238 -13.96 21.13 -16.15
CA TRP A 238 -14.77 22.22 -16.68
C TRP A 238 -16.20 21.74 -17.03
N SER A 239 -17.06 22.69 -17.40
CA SER A 239 -18.43 22.41 -17.82
C SER A 239 -18.78 23.26 -19.03
N ALA A 240 -19.24 22.63 -20.11
CA ALA A 240 -19.60 23.34 -21.33
C ALA A 240 -20.80 24.29 -21.09
N GLY A 241 -20.75 25.50 -21.66
CA GLY A 241 -21.87 26.46 -21.63
C GLY A 241 -22.19 27.10 -20.28
N ARG A 242 -21.39 26.88 -19.22
CA ARG A 242 -21.61 27.46 -17.88
C ARG A 242 -20.56 28.50 -17.50
N ALA A 243 -20.97 29.75 -17.31
CA ALA A 243 -20.14 30.81 -16.73
C ALA A 243 -20.04 30.66 -15.20
N MET A 244 -19.30 29.66 -14.69
CA MET A 244 -19.35 29.31 -13.27
C MET A 244 -18.04 29.46 -12.51
N GLY A 245 -18.10 30.24 -11.43
CA GLY A 245 -17.14 30.39 -10.35
C GLY A 245 -17.67 31.40 -9.33
N THR A 246 -17.14 31.40 -8.11
CA THR A 246 -17.46 32.44 -7.10
C THR A 246 -17.05 33.81 -7.63
N ARG A 247 -17.88 34.84 -7.41
CA ARG A 247 -17.60 36.23 -7.80
C ARG A 247 -17.16 37.06 -6.58
N ARG A 248 -16.33 38.08 -6.78
CA ARG A 248 -16.04 39.10 -5.75
C ARG A 248 -15.94 40.49 -6.40
N GLY A 249 -16.66 41.50 -5.88
CA GLY A 249 -16.79 42.87 -6.44
C GLY A 249 -17.99 43.64 -5.85
N GLU A 250 -18.16 44.94 -6.16
CA GLU A 250 -19.31 45.77 -5.70
C GLU A 250 -20.62 45.36 -6.42
N GLU A 251 -21.66 45.03 -5.65
CA GLU A 251 -23.04 44.89 -6.15
C GLU A 251 -23.69 46.28 -6.30
N PRO A 252 -24.45 46.56 -7.39
CA PRO A 252 -25.50 47.56 -7.31
C PRO A 252 -26.58 47.08 -6.33
N ALA A 253 -27.17 48.04 -5.60
CA ALA A 253 -28.19 47.80 -4.58
C ALA A 253 -29.28 46.80 -5.01
N ALA A 254 -29.62 45.91 -4.07
CA ALA A 254 -30.66 44.91 -4.18
C ALA A 254 -31.98 45.47 -4.75
N SER A 255 -32.53 44.76 -5.72
CA SER A 255 -33.98 44.71 -5.92
C SER A 255 -34.44 43.32 -5.50
N ASP A 256 -35.42 43.30 -4.60
CA ASP A 256 -35.96 42.11 -3.97
C ASP A 256 -36.46 41.10 -5.03
N GLY A 257 -35.80 39.95 -5.05
CA GLY A 257 -36.18 38.80 -5.85
C GLY A 257 -35.55 37.56 -5.24
N VAL A 258 -36.22 37.00 -4.22
CA VAL A 258 -35.85 35.70 -3.66
C VAL A 258 -35.92 34.65 -4.78
N ALA A 259 -34.76 34.13 -5.18
CA ALA A 259 -34.64 32.90 -5.97
C ALA A 259 -33.83 31.88 -5.15
N PRO A 260 -34.26 30.62 -5.08
CA PRO A 260 -33.77 29.67 -4.08
C PRO A 260 -32.36 29.19 -4.41
N GLY A 261 -31.50 29.19 -3.40
CA GLY A 261 -30.19 28.52 -3.47
C GLY A 261 -30.39 27.02 -3.58
N VAL A 262 -29.96 26.44 -4.70
CA VAL A 262 -29.87 24.99 -4.87
C VAL A 262 -28.79 24.49 -3.92
N SER A 263 -29.20 23.74 -2.90
CA SER A 263 -28.28 23.06 -2.00
C SER A 263 -27.67 21.85 -2.70
N THR A 264 -26.47 21.44 -2.28
CA THR A 264 -25.79 20.23 -2.78
C THR A 264 -26.59 18.94 -2.50
N GLU A 265 -27.63 19.02 -1.66
CA GLU A 265 -28.60 17.95 -1.40
C GLU A 265 -29.75 17.92 -2.41
N ASP A 266 -30.13 19.04 -3.03
CA ASP A 266 -31.19 19.08 -4.06
C ASP A 266 -30.73 18.45 -5.39
N ILE A 267 -29.41 18.50 -5.66
CA ILE A 267 -28.78 17.76 -6.77
C ILE A 267 -28.72 16.25 -6.45
N ALA A 268 -28.73 15.88 -5.17
CA ALA A 268 -28.78 14.47 -4.75
C ALA A 268 -30.22 13.91 -4.78
N ALA A 269 -31.23 14.74 -4.56
CA ALA A 269 -32.64 14.30 -4.51
C ALA A 269 -33.33 14.21 -5.89
N GLN A 270 -32.83 14.88 -6.93
CA GLN A 270 -33.30 14.69 -8.32
C GLN A 270 -32.68 13.45 -9.01
N LEU A 271 -31.87 12.65 -8.29
CA LEU A 271 -31.21 11.44 -8.78
C LEU A 271 -32.10 10.17 -8.79
N GLU A 272 -33.34 10.22 -8.29
CA GLU A 272 -34.17 9.01 -8.13
C GLU A 272 -35.40 8.91 -9.05
N SER A 273 -35.62 9.81 -10.02
CA SER A 273 -36.78 9.66 -10.92
C SER A 273 -36.59 10.22 -12.34
N ALA A 274 -36.15 9.36 -13.27
CA ALA A 274 -36.53 9.43 -14.70
C ALA A 274 -36.24 8.08 -15.41
N PRO A 275 -36.96 7.75 -16.49
CA PRO A 275 -37.34 6.37 -16.82
C PRO A 275 -36.24 5.54 -17.49
N GLN A 276 -36.29 4.23 -17.21
CA GLN A 276 -35.55 3.20 -17.95
C GLN A 276 -36.03 3.16 -19.40
N VAL A 277 -35.10 3.36 -20.34
CA VAL A 277 -35.29 3.02 -21.75
C VAL A 277 -34.40 1.82 -22.04
N SER A 278 -35.06 0.73 -22.43
CA SER A 278 -34.48 -0.48 -23.00
C SER A 278 -33.93 -0.18 -24.39
N ASP A 279 -32.69 -0.56 -24.68
CA ASP A 279 -32.42 -1.64 -25.65
C ASP A 279 -30.92 -1.93 -25.86
N ALA A 280 -30.68 -3.22 -26.16
CA ALA A 280 -29.46 -3.91 -26.55
C ALA A 280 -28.38 -4.12 -25.47
N ALA A 281 -28.35 -5.33 -24.91
CA ALA A 281 -27.31 -5.82 -24.02
C ALA A 281 -25.97 -6.00 -24.77
N PRO A 282 -24.89 -5.30 -24.38
CA PRO A 282 -23.54 -5.73 -24.70
C PRO A 282 -23.24 -7.03 -23.93
N ALA A 283 -22.44 -7.92 -24.50
CA ALA A 283 -21.94 -9.12 -23.82
C ALA A 283 -21.40 -8.74 -22.42
N PRO A 284 -21.56 -9.59 -21.39
CA PRO A 284 -21.16 -9.25 -20.03
C PRO A 284 -19.65 -9.01 -20.00
N ALA A 285 -19.25 -7.73 -19.95
CA ALA A 285 -17.89 -7.37 -19.59
C ALA A 285 -17.60 -8.00 -18.22
N ALA A 286 -16.49 -8.73 -18.12
CA ALA A 286 -16.10 -9.39 -16.89
C ALA A 286 -15.88 -8.33 -15.80
N ARG A 287 -16.81 -8.21 -14.86
CA ARG A 287 -16.58 -7.41 -13.64
C ARG A 287 -15.27 -7.89 -13.02
N GLY A 288 -14.28 -6.99 -13.00
CA GLY A 288 -12.95 -7.33 -12.51
C GLY A 288 -12.96 -7.82 -11.06
N ASN A 289 -11.97 -8.62 -10.68
CA ASN A 289 -11.71 -8.98 -9.29
C ASN A 289 -10.78 -7.94 -8.63
N TRP A 290 -11.32 -7.16 -7.71
CA TRP A 290 -10.63 -6.02 -7.11
C TRP A 290 -10.02 -6.37 -5.75
N ARG A 291 -8.70 -6.22 -5.62
CA ARG A 291 -7.95 -6.28 -4.36
C ARG A 291 -8.50 -5.29 -3.34
N ALA A 292 -8.93 -4.11 -3.79
CA ALA A 292 -9.56 -3.09 -2.93
C ALA A 292 -10.80 -3.58 -2.18
N GLN A 293 -11.52 -4.55 -2.75
CA GLN A 293 -12.71 -5.14 -2.16
C GLN A 293 -12.39 -6.34 -1.24
N GLY A 294 -11.11 -6.74 -1.14
CA GLY A 294 -10.68 -7.91 -0.38
C GLY A 294 -11.13 -7.89 1.09
N ALA A 295 -11.01 -6.75 1.76
CA ALA A 295 -11.47 -6.60 3.14
C ALA A 295 -12.96 -6.87 3.31
N GLY A 296 -13.79 -6.37 2.38
CA GLY A 296 -15.24 -6.58 2.40
C GLY A 296 -15.60 -8.06 2.16
N ARG A 297 -14.88 -8.75 1.27
CA ARG A 297 -15.07 -10.19 1.03
C ARG A 297 -14.68 -11.02 2.25
N LEU A 298 -13.57 -10.69 2.91
CA LEU A 298 -13.10 -11.39 4.10
C LEU A 298 -14.06 -11.22 5.30
N LEU A 299 -14.59 -10.00 5.49
CA LEU A 299 -15.47 -9.66 6.61
C LEU A 299 -16.96 -9.95 6.34
N ALA A 300 -17.33 -10.34 5.12
CA ALA A 300 -18.72 -10.62 4.75
C ALA A 300 -19.43 -11.59 5.72
N PRO A 301 -18.81 -12.69 6.21
CA PRO A 301 -19.42 -13.59 7.18
C PRO A 301 -19.72 -12.94 8.54
N LEU A 302 -19.00 -11.88 8.89
CA LEU A 302 -19.11 -11.17 10.17
C LEU A 302 -20.04 -9.96 10.12
N ARG A 303 -20.52 -9.57 8.94
CA ARG A 303 -21.28 -8.32 8.75
C ARG A 303 -22.48 -8.19 9.68
N SER A 304 -23.26 -9.26 9.87
CA SER A 304 -24.41 -9.25 10.79
C SER A 304 -23.98 -9.10 12.25
N ALA A 305 -22.92 -9.79 12.67
CA ALA A 305 -22.38 -9.69 14.02
C ALA A 305 -21.84 -8.29 14.33
N LEU A 306 -21.14 -7.67 13.38
CA LEU A 306 -20.62 -6.30 13.50
C LEU A 306 -21.75 -5.25 13.56
N ILE A 307 -22.83 -5.43 12.81
CA ILE A 307 -24.00 -4.54 12.89
C ILE A 307 -24.71 -4.73 14.23
N ALA A 308 -24.93 -5.98 14.64
CA ALA A 308 -25.56 -6.31 15.92
C ALA A 308 -24.76 -5.77 17.10
N SER A 309 -23.43 -5.87 17.09
CA SER A 309 -22.58 -5.31 18.14
C SER A 309 -22.68 -3.79 18.23
N GLY A 310 -22.72 -3.09 17.09
CA GLY A 310 -22.95 -1.65 17.07
C GLY A 310 -24.29 -1.27 17.69
N VAL A 311 -25.38 -1.95 17.31
CA VAL A 311 -26.71 -1.68 17.88
C VAL A 311 -26.78 -1.99 19.37
N LEU A 312 -26.28 -3.16 19.80
CA LEU A 312 -26.23 -3.53 21.21
C LEU A 312 -25.38 -2.55 22.02
N GLN A 313 -24.23 -2.14 21.50
CA GLN A 313 -23.36 -1.19 22.17
C GLN A 313 -24.05 0.16 22.33
N ALA A 314 -24.79 0.65 21.33
CA ALA A 314 -25.55 1.89 21.46
C ALA A 314 -26.55 1.81 22.62
N VAL A 315 -27.29 0.70 22.74
CA VAL A 315 -28.23 0.47 23.85
C VAL A 315 -27.51 0.36 25.19
N ILE A 316 -26.43 -0.41 25.26
CA ILE A 316 -25.62 -0.57 26.48
C ILE A 316 -25.08 0.77 26.95
N THR A 317 -24.58 1.60 26.04
CA THR A 317 -24.10 2.94 26.34
C THR A 317 -25.21 3.81 26.93
N LEU A 318 -26.44 3.76 26.40
CA LEU A 318 -27.58 4.49 27.00
C LEU A 318 -27.92 3.97 28.40
N VAL A 319 -27.91 2.65 28.61
CA VAL A 319 -28.12 2.03 29.93
C VAL A 319 -27.03 2.43 30.92
N GLN A 320 -25.77 2.48 30.50
CA GLN A 320 -24.64 2.91 31.33
C GLN A 320 -24.71 4.41 31.68
N LEU A 321 -25.40 5.22 30.89
CA LEU A 321 -25.62 6.64 31.19
C LEU A 321 -26.79 6.90 32.12
N ALA A 322 -27.79 6.01 32.15
CA ALA A 322 -29.00 6.17 32.96
C ALA A 322 -28.74 6.34 34.47
N PRO A 323 -27.80 5.62 35.12
CA PRO A 323 -27.46 5.84 36.53
C PRO A 323 -27.02 7.27 36.85
N PHE A 324 -26.35 7.96 35.93
CA PHE A 324 -25.92 9.35 36.15
C PHE A 324 -27.11 10.31 36.11
N VAL A 325 -28.11 10.04 35.25
CA VAL A 325 -29.36 10.81 35.22
C VAL A 325 -30.17 10.55 36.50
N LEU A 326 -30.25 9.30 36.95
CA LEU A 326 -30.92 8.95 38.21
C LEU A 326 -30.22 9.54 39.44
N LEU A 327 -28.88 9.67 39.41
CA LEU A 327 -28.13 10.32 40.47
C LEU A 327 -28.48 11.81 40.61
N VAL A 328 -28.71 12.50 39.48
CA VAL A 328 -29.21 13.88 39.48
C VAL A 328 -30.60 13.94 40.09
N GLU A 329 -31.50 13.04 39.68
CA GLU A 329 -32.88 13.04 40.18
C GLU A 329 -32.93 12.69 41.68
N LEU A 330 -32.09 11.78 42.13
CA LEU A 330 -31.90 11.48 43.54
C LEU A 330 -31.49 12.73 44.32
N ALA A 331 -30.54 13.52 43.80
CA ALA A 331 -30.12 14.77 44.43
C ALA A 331 -31.24 15.81 44.44
N ARG A 332 -32.04 15.93 43.35
CA ARG A 332 -33.22 16.81 43.29
C ARG A 332 -34.24 16.44 44.38
N LEU A 333 -34.55 15.15 44.51
CA LEU A 333 -35.50 14.66 45.50
C LEU A 333 -35.00 14.87 46.93
N LEU A 334 -33.71 14.65 47.17
CA LEU A 334 -33.09 14.89 48.47
C LEU A 334 -33.19 16.36 48.89
N VAL A 335 -32.90 17.29 47.96
CA VAL A 335 -33.01 18.74 48.21
C VAL A 335 -34.48 19.16 48.41
N SER A 336 -35.42 18.53 47.73
CA SER A 336 -36.86 18.81 47.88
C SER A 336 -37.51 18.23 49.15
N GLY A 337 -36.77 17.46 49.96
CA GLY A 337 -37.30 16.83 51.17
C GLY A 337 -38.22 15.63 50.89
N ALA A 338 -37.99 14.88 49.81
CA ALA A 338 -38.78 13.72 49.44
C ALA A 338 -38.69 12.59 50.50
N PRO A 339 -39.71 11.71 50.61
CA PRO A 339 -39.71 10.60 51.56
C PRO A 339 -38.61 9.58 51.25
N ALA A 340 -38.05 8.97 52.30
CA ALA A 340 -36.95 8.01 52.20
C ALA A 340 -37.25 6.81 51.27
N SER A 341 -38.50 6.37 51.17
CA SER A 341 -38.91 5.28 50.27
C SER A 341 -38.59 5.59 48.80
N ARG A 342 -38.91 6.80 48.32
CA ARG A 342 -38.62 7.20 46.93
C ARG A 342 -37.11 7.32 46.65
N LEU A 343 -36.33 7.72 47.66
CA LEU A 343 -34.87 7.78 47.54
C LEU A 343 -34.27 6.37 47.38
N TRP A 344 -34.77 5.40 48.15
CA TRP A 344 -34.37 4.00 48.00
C TRP A 344 -34.77 3.41 46.65
N ASP A 345 -36.00 3.66 46.16
CA ASP A 345 -36.46 3.16 44.86
C ASP A 345 -35.53 3.61 43.72
N ILE A 346 -35.14 4.89 43.70
CA ILE A 346 -34.24 5.44 42.68
C ILE A 346 -32.81 4.95 42.87
N GLY A 347 -32.32 4.86 44.10
CA GLY A 347 -31.00 4.32 44.40
C GLY A 347 -30.86 2.87 43.93
N ILE A 348 -31.85 2.02 44.21
CA ILE A 348 -31.90 0.63 43.77
C ILE A 348 -31.99 0.56 42.24
N ALA A 349 -32.82 1.39 41.61
CA ALA A 349 -32.92 1.46 40.15
C ALA A 349 -31.58 1.84 39.49
N ALA A 350 -30.86 2.82 40.05
CA ALA A 350 -29.55 3.26 39.55
C ALA A 350 -28.49 2.15 39.66
N VAL A 351 -28.41 1.46 40.81
CA VAL A 351 -27.50 0.32 41.01
C VAL A 351 -27.87 -0.84 40.09
N SER A 352 -29.16 -1.11 39.91
CA SER A 352 -29.65 -2.17 39.01
C SER A 352 -29.29 -1.89 37.56
N LEU A 353 -29.48 -0.66 37.08
CA LEU A 353 -29.10 -0.25 35.72
C LEU A 353 -27.58 -0.24 35.52
N LEU A 354 -26.81 0.16 36.53
CA LEU A 354 -25.35 0.06 36.50
C LEU A 354 -24.90 -1.40 36.36
N GLY A 355 -25.48 -2.30 37.17
CA GLY A 355 -25.22 -3.74 37.10
C GLY A 355 -25.63 -4.34 35.77
N LEU A 356 -26.79 -3.94 35.22
CA LEU A 356 -27.28 -4.38 33.92
C LEU A 356 -26.37 -3.92 32.78
N GLY A 357 -25.94 -2.65 32.80
CA GLY A 357 -25.01 -2.09 31.82
C GLY A 357 -23.64 -2.77 31.86
N ALA A 358 -23.15 -3.12 33.05
CA ALA A 358 -21.91 -3.88 33.21
C ALA A 358 -22.06 -5.33 32.71
N LEU A 359 -23.18 -6.00 33.06
CA LEU A 359 -23.48 -7.36 32.63
C LEU A 359 -23.62 -7.46 31.11
N PHE A 360 -24.39 -6.57 30.48
CA PHE A 360 -24.55 -6.55 29.03
C PHE A 360 -23.27 -6.16 28.31
N GLY A 361 -22.49 -5.22 28.86
CA GLY A 361 -21.15 -4.90 28.35
C GLY A 361 -20.23 -6.13 28.37
N ALA A 362 -20.16 -6.84 29.49
CA ALA A 362 -19.36 -8.06 29.62
C ALA A 362 -19.86 -9.18 28.68
N ALA A 363 -21.18 -9.36 28.57
CA ALA A 363 -21.79 -10.35 27.69
C ALA A 363 -21.52 -10.06 26.20
N LEU A 364 -21.64 -8.79 25.78
CA LEU A 364 -21.32 -8.34 24.42
C LEU A 364 -19.84 -8.60 24.11
N THR A 365 -18.93 -8.18 25.00
CA THR A 365 -17.48 -8.39 24.85
C THR A 365 -17.15 -9.88 24.76
N LEU A 366 -17.69 -10.71 25.66
CA LEU A 366 -17.48 -12.16 25.62
C LEU A 366 -17.99 -12.79 24.33
N TRP A 367 -19.20 -12.44 23.90
CA TRP A 367 -19.77 -12.92 22.64
C TRP A 367 -18.90 -12.55 21.44
N LEU A 368 -18.45 -11.30 21.37
CA LEU A 368 -17.54 -10.84 20.30
C LEU A 368 -16.20 -11.57 20.31
N HIS A 369 -15.58 -11.80 21.47
CA HIS A 369 -14.35 -12.59 21.56
C HIS A 369 -14.54 -14.04 21.10
N VAL A 370 -15.70 -14.65 21.36
CA VAL A 370 -16.00 -16.00 20.88
C VAL A 370 -16.20 -16.02 19.36
N VAL A 371 -16.89 -15.02 18.80
CA VAL A 371 -17.06 -14.87 17.34
C VAL A 371 -15.71 -14.69 16.66
N ASP A 372 -14.89 -13.78 17.18
CA ASP A 372 -13.55 -13.52 16.67
C ASP A 372 -12.64 -14.75 16.77
N ALA A 373 -12.60 -15.44 17.92
CA ALA A 373 -11.77 -16.64 18.08
C ALA A 373 -12.13 -17.74 17.06
N ARG A 374 -13.42 -17.94 16.76
CA ARG A 374 -13.87 -18.89 15.74
C ARG A 374 -13.43 -18.47 14.33
N PHE A 375 -13.58 -17.18 14.02
CA PHE A 375 -13.19 -16.61 12.75
C PHE A 375 -11.67 -16.65 12.55
N ALA A 376 -10.89 -16.23 13.54
CA ALA A 376 -9.44 -16.25 13.52
C ALA A 376 -8.88 -17.67 13.37
N ARG A 377 -9.52 -18.68 13.98
CA ARG A 377 -9.16 -20.09 13.78
C ARG A 377 -9.36 -20.55 12.33
N ASP A 378 -10.51 -20.24 11.74
CA ASP A 378 -10.80 -20.56 10.34
C ASP A 378 -9.83 -19.85 9.40
N LEU A 379 -9.63 -18.55 9.62
CA LEU A 379 -8.71 -17.73 8.84
C LEU A 379 -7.27 -18.25 8.92
N ARG A 380 -6.76 -18.58 10.11
CA ARG A 380 -5.41 -19.16 10.27
C ARG A 380 -5.31 -20.52 9.57
N SER A 381 -6.35 -21.34 9.62
CA SER A 381 -6.37 -22.61 8.88
C SER A 381 -6.30 -22.38 7.37
N ARG A 382 -7.09 -21.45 6.84
CA ARG A 382 -7.07 -21.07 5.42
C ARG A 382 -5.73 -20.50 4.99
N LEU A 383 -5.12 -19.64 5.82
CA LEU A 383 -3.78 -19.09 5.57
C LEU A 383 -2.72 -20.19 5.56
N LEU A 384 -2.72 -21.12 6.52
CA LEU A 384 -1.77 -22.23 6.54
C LEU A 384 -1.93 -23.15 5.31
N HIS A 385 -3.17 -23.48 4.94
CA HIS A 385 -3.45 -24.22 3.71
C HIS A 385 -3.04 -23.46 2.44
N LYS A 386 -3.17 -22.13 2.46
CA LYS A 386 -2.74 -21.29 1.35
C LYS A 386 -1.22 -21.29 1.22
N LEU A 387 -0.51 -21.02 2.31
CA LEU A 387 0.95 -20.96 2.34
C LEU A 387 1.59 -22.29 1.91
N SER A 388 0.94 -23.44 2.12
CA SER A 388 1.46 -24.73 1.64
C SER A 388 1.25 -24.99 0.14
N ARG A 389 0.46 -24.16 -0.55
CA ARG A 389 0.14 -24.30 -1.99
C ARG A 389 0.67 -23.17 -2.86
N LEU A 390 1.10 -22.08 -2.24
CA LEU A 390 1.75 -20.99 -2.95
C LEU A 390 3.06 -21.46 -3.58
N PRO A 391 3.43 -20.92 -4.75
CA PRO A 391 4.72 -21.21 -5.35
C PRO A 391 5.87 -20.87 -4.39
N LEU A 392 6.91 -21.69 -4.31
CA LEU A 392 8.07 -21.42 -3.44
C LEU A 392 8.74 -20.07 -3.75
N GLY A 393 8.65 -19.63 -5.01
CA GLY A 393 9.12 -18.32 -5.43
C GLY A 393 8.40 -17.12 -4.80
N TRP A 394 7.15 -17.33 -4.32
CA TRP A 394 6.41 -16.31 -3.57
C TRP A 394 7.09 -15.97 -2.24
N PHE A 395 7.73 -16.96 -1.60
CA PHE A 395 8.48 -16.80 -0.36
C PHE A 395 9.86 -16.18 -0.60
N THR A 396 10.58 -16.56 -1.65
CA THR A 396 11.89 -15.96 -1.96
C THR A 396 11.78 -14.47 -2.30
N ALA A 397 10.63 -14.03 -2.82
CA ALA A 397 10.36 -12.62 -3.09
C ALA A 397 9.99 -11.81 -1.83
N ARG A 398 9.78 -12.43 -0.68
CA ARG A 398 9.28 -11.78 0.55
C ARG A 398 10.20 -12.05 1.74
N GLY A 399 10.59 -10.97 2.42
CA GLY A 399 11.36 -11.09 3.66
C GLY A 399 10.54 -11.67 4.82
N SER A 400 11.23 -12.23 5.81
CA SER A 400 10.62 -12.78 7.04
C SER A 400 9.72 -11.78 7.77
N GLY A 401 10.04 -10.49 7.70
CA GLY A 401 9.20 -9.41 8.25
C GLY A 401 7.81 -9.31 7.59
N SER A 402 7.72 -9.49 6.27
CA SER A 402 6.43 -9.48 5.56
C SER A 402 5.56 -10.67 5.95
N ILE A 403 6.17 -11.84 6.16
CA ILE A 403 5.46 -13.04 6.61
C ILE A 403 4.97 -12.88 8.05
N LYS A 404 5.81 -12.31 8.93
CA LYS A 404 5.41 -11.96 10.31
C LYS A 404 4.24 -10.98 10.31
N GLN A 405 4.29 -9.95 9.47
CA GLN A 405 3.20 -8.97 9.35
C GLN A 405 1.88 -9.66 9.01
N LEU A 406 1.87 -10.58 8.03
CA LEU A 406 0.67 -11.30 7.62
C LEU A 406 0.16 -12.27 8.71
N LEU A 407 1.04 -13.04 9.35
CA LEU A 407 0.64 -14.10 10.27
C LEU A 407 0.36 -13.62 11.70
N ALA A 408 1.01 -12.56 12.15
CA ALA A 408 0.90 -12.04 13.51
C ALA A 408 0.22 -10.66 13.53
N ASP A 409 0.85 -9.64 12.98
CA ASP A 409 0.46 -8.23 13.19
C ASP A 409 -0.89 -7.90 12.54
N ASP A 410 -1.16 -8.45 11.35
CA ASP A 410 -2.44 -8.29 10.65
C ASP A 410 -3.56 -9.06 11.37
N THR A 411 -3.27 -10.22 11.95
CA THR A 411 -4.27 -10.97 12.73
C THR A 411 -4.64 -10.27 14.04
N LEU A 412 -3.69 -9.57 14.67
CA LEU A 412 -3.95 -8.72 15.85
C LEU A 412 -4.77 -7.46 15.49
N SER A 413 -4.46 -6.84 14.35
CA SER A 413 -5.22 -5.69 13.85
C SER A 413 -6.66 -6.09 13.51
N LEU A 414 -6.85 -7.29 12.96
CA LEU A 414 -8.16 -7.85 12.65
C LEU A 414 -8.95 -8.19 13.93
N HIS A 415 -8.28 -8.74 14.93
CA HIS A 415 -8.87 -8.98 16.26
C HIS A 415 -9.49 -7.70 16.81
N TYR A 416 -8.72 -6.61 16.89
CA TYR A 416 -9.24 -5.34 17.40
C TYR A 416 -10.43 -4.82 16.58
N LEU A 417 -10.38 -4.93 15.24
CA LEU A 417 -11.51 -4.53 14.37
C LEU A 417 -12.79 -5.29 14.70
N VAL A 418 -12.70 -6.61 14.87
CA VAL A 418 -13.87 -7.47 15.08
C VAL A 418 -14.42 -7.32 16.50
N THR A 419 -13.55 -7.21 17.53
CA THR A 419 -13.98 -7.26 18.93
C THR A 419 -14.21 -5.90 19.58
N HIS A 420 -13.40 -4.89 19.26
CA HIS A 420 -13.37 -3.63 20.02
C HIS A 420 -13.69 -2.40 19.17
N ALA A 421 -13.22 -2.32 17.93
CA ALA A 421 -13.25 -1.08 17.16
C ALA A 421 -14.68 -0.58 16.88
N ILE A 422 -15.61 -1.47 16.54
CA ILE A 422 -17.01 -1.10 16.30
C ILE A 422 -17.71 -0.69 17.61
N PRO A 423 -17.67 -1.48 18.70
CA PRO A 423 -18.19 -1.03 19.99
C PRO A 423 -17.59 0.29 20.45
N ASP A 424 -16.27 0.44 20.41
CA ASP A 424 -15.58 1.65 20.86
C ASP A 424 -16.03 2.87 20.04
N ALA A 425 -16.11 2.75 18.71
CA ALA A 425 -16.55 3.83 17.83
C ALA A 425 -18.01 4.23 18.10
N VAL A 426 -18.91 3.25 18.27
CA VAL A 426 -20.33 3.53 18.54
C VAL A 426 -20.50 4.13 19.93
N ALA A 427 -19.84 3.58 20.96
CA ALA A 427 -19.87 4.14 22.30
C ALA A 427 -19.34 5.57 22.33
N ALA A 428 -18.23 5.83 21.61
CA ALA A 428 -17.64 7.16 21.50
C ALA A 428 -18.51 8.16 20.73
N ALA A 429 -19.41 7.71 19.85
CA ALA A 429 -20.36 8.58 19.15
C ALA A 429 -21.67 8.78 19.93
N VAL A 430 -22.27 7.70 20.43
CA VAL A 430 -23.58 7.71 21.11
C VAL A 430 -23.49 8.40 22.47
N ALA A 431 -22.44 8.11 23.25
CA ALA A 431 -22.31 8.64 24.61
C ALA A 431 -22.26 10.19 24.67
N PRO A 432 -21.45 10.90 23.87
CA PRO A 432 -21.46 12.36 23.88
C PRO A 432 -22.75 12.94 23.29
N VAL A 433 -23.32 12.35 22.24
CA VAL A 433 -24.59 12.84 21.65
C VAL A 433 -25.73 12.73 22.66
N ALA A 434 -25.88 11.58 23.34
CA ALA A 434 -26.91 11.38 24.34
C ALA A 434 -26.76 12.35 25.53
N VAL A 435 -25.54 12.53 26.02
CA VAL A 435 -25.26 13.51 27.09
C VAL A 435 -25.55 14.94 26.63
N LEU A 436 -25.16 15.31 25.41
CA LEU A 436 -25.39 16.64 24.88
C LEU A 436 -26.89 16.94 24.80
N VAL A 437 -27.69 16.03 24.24
CA VAL A 437 -29.16 16.15 24.17
C VAL A 437 -29.76 16.31 25.55
N TYR A 438 -29.32 15.51 26.53
CA TYR A 438 -29.77 15.62 27.92
C TYR A 438 -29.42 16.99 28.53
N LEU A 439 -28.18 17.46 28.38
CA LEU A 439 -27.75 18.74 28.93
C LEU A 439 -28.47 19.94 28.29
N PHE A 440 -28.75 19.89 26.98
CA PHE A 440 -29.57 20.91 26.31
C PHE A 440 -31.01 20.94 26.80
N ALA A 441 -31.58 19.78 27.14
CA ALA A 441 -32.92 19.69 27.71
C ALA A 441 -32.98 20.26 29.14
N VAL A 442 -31.89 20.16 29.91
CA VAL A 442 -31.79 20.73 31.27
C VAL A 442 -31.61 22.26 31.21
N ASP A 443 -30.55 22.74 30.55
CA ASP A 443 -30.33 24.17 30.34
C ASP A 443 -29.52 24.42 29.07
N TRP A 444 -30.20 24.97 28.05
CA TRP A 444 -29.59 25.24 26.75
C TRP A 444 -28.45 26.28 26.81
N ARG A 445 -28.41 27.17 27.82
CA ARG A 445 -27.41 28.24 27.93
C ARG A 445 -26.07 27.68 28.38
N VAL A 446 -26.07 26.87 29.45
CA VAL A 446 -24.84 26.19 29.92
C VAL A 446 -24.39 25.15 28.90
N ALA A 447 -25.31 24.42 28.28
CA ALA A 447 -25.00 23.47 27.22
C ALA A 447 -24.32 24.15 26.01
N LEU A 448 -24.76 25.34 25.61
CA LEU A 448 -24.13 26.10 24.53
C LEU A 448 -22.71 26.55 24.86
N VAL A 449 -22.42 26.91 26.12
CA VAL A 449 -21.05 27.19 26.58
C VAL A 449 -20.17 25.95 26.49
N LEU A 450 -20.69 24.78 26.87
CA LEU A 450 -19.95 23.52 26.76
C LEU A 450 -19.70 23.06 25.32
N PHE A 451 -20.49 23.55 24.37
CA PHE A 451 -20.28 23.28 22.95
C PHE A 451 -19.06 24.03 22.38
N VAL A 452 -18.63 25.13 23.00
CA VAL A 452 -17.50 25.94 22.54
C VAL A 452 -16.18 25.12 22.52
N PRO A 453 -15.75 24.45 23.60
CA PRO A 453 -14.59 23.56 23.58
C PRO A 453 -14.66 22.46 22.50
N VAL A 454 -15.86 21.92 22.25
CA VAL A 454 -16.09 20.86 21.26
C VAL A 454 -15.88 21.38 19.85
N LEU A 455 -16.46 22.54 19.54
CA LEU A 455 -16.27 23.20 18.25
C LEU A 455 -14.79 23.55 18.02
N VAL A 456 -14.12 24.09 19.05
CA VAL A 456 -12.69 24.37 18.99
C VAL A 456 -11.88 23.11 18.71
N TYR A 457 -12.17 21.99 19.40
CA TYR A 457 -11.53 20.71 19.12
C TYR A 457 -11.76 20.26 17.67
N LEU A 458 -13.01 20.24 17.19
CA LEU A 458 -13.34 19.80 15.84
C LEU A 458 -12.62 20.63 14.76
N VAL A 459 -12.59 21.95 14.92
CA VAL A 459 -11.87 22.86 14.01
C VAL A 459 -10.37 22.59 14.04
N LEU A 460 -9.78 22.43 15.22
CA LEU A 460 -8.34 22.15 15.36
C LEU A 460 -7.97 20.77 14.81
N THR A 461 -8.72 19.73 15.12
CA THR A 461 -8.49 18.38 14.58
C THR A 461 -8.63 18.37 13.07
N SER A 462 -9.67 19.00 12.51
CA SER A 462 -9.83 19.12 11.06
C SER A 462 -8.65 19.86 10.42
N SER A 463 -8.24 20.99 10.99
CA SER A 463 -7.04 21.73 10.55
C SER A 463 -5.78 20.87 10.61
N LEU A 464 -5.57 20.12 11.70
CA LEU A 464 -4.41 19.25 11.88
C LEU A 464 -4.39 18.08 10.89
N THR A 465 -5.54 17.44 10.65
CA THR A 465 -5.67 16.33 9.68
C THR A 465 -5.41 16.83 8.26
N ILE A 466 -5.94 17.99 7.90
CA ILE A 466 -5.71 18.60 6.58
C ILE A 466 -4.23 18.97 6.41
N GLN A 467 -3.65 19.67 7.39
CA GLN A 467 -2.24 20.10 7.37
C GLN A 467 -1.27 18.91 7.39
N SER A 468 -1.64 17.80 8.01
CA SER A 468 -0.83 16.58 8.07
C SER A 468 -1.07 15.62 6.91
N GLY A 469 -2.03 15.89 6.03
CA GLY A 469 -2.48 14.95 4.98
C GLY A 469 -1.34 14.33 4.18
N PRO A 470 -0.50 15.11 3.49
CA PRO A 470 0.63 14.58 2.69
C PRO A 470 1.71 13.92 3.54
N ARG A 471 1.87 14.38 4.79
CA ARG A 471 2.91 13.90 5.72
C ARG A 471 2.55 12.54 6.34
N ILE A 472 1.27 12.17 6.43
CA ILE A 472 0.84 10.90 7.04
C ILE A 472 1.33 9.69 6.21
N PRO A 473 1.07 9.60 4.88
CA PRO A 473 1.63 8.53 4.04
C PRO A 473 3.16 8.58 3.99
N GLN A 474 3.76 9.78 3.93
CA GLN A 474 5.21 9.93 3.95
C GLN A 474 5.83 9.38 5.24
N SER A 475 5.17 9.55 6.39
CA SER A 475 5.61 8.98 7.67
C SER A 475 5.57 7.46 7.67
N GLN A 476 4.61 6.84 6.99
CA GLN A 476 4.52 5.38 6.87
C GLN A 476 5.66 4.85 6.00
N ARG A 477 5.90 5.45 4.83
CA ARG A 477 7.05 5.13 3.95
C ARG A 477 8.40 5.29 4.65
N TRP A 478 8.55 6.36 5.44
CA TRP A 478 9.75 6.54 6.28
C TRP A 478 9.89 5.42 7.33
N ALA A 479 8.80 5.03 8.00
CA ALA A 479 8.85 3.95 8.99
C ALA A 479 9.31 2.62 8.36
N GLU A 480 8.82 2.29 7.16
CA GLU A 480 9.24 1.11 6.41
C GLU A 480 10.72 1.19 5.99
N THR A 481 11.13 2.32 5.41
CA THR A 481 12.52 2.58 5.01
C THR A 481 13.46 2.43 6.21
N MET A 482 13.09 2.99 7.35
CA MET A 482 13.89 2.92 8.58
C MET A 482 13.93 1.51 9.15
N SER A 483 12.87 0.73 9.01
CA SER A 483 12.88 -0.69 9.39
C SER A 483 13.86 -1.50 8.52
N GLY A 484 13.91 -1.23 7.21
CA GLY A 484 14.88 -1.85 6.29
C GLY A 484 16.32 -1.45 6.58
N GLU A 485 16.58 -0.14 6.73
CA GLU A 485 17.91 0.39 7.06
C GLU A 485 18.41 -0.10 8.42
N ALA A 486 17.51 -0.24 9.42
CA ALA A 486 17.85 -0.82 10.72
C ALA A 486 18.23 -2.30 10.60
N GLY A 487 17.48 -3.09 9.81
CA GLY A 487 17.80 -4.49 9.53
C GLY A 487 19.20 -4.63 8.90
N ALA A 488 19.46 -3.89 7.82
CA ALA A 488 20.74 -3.90 7.13
C ALA A 488 21.90 -3.44 8.04
N TYR A 489 21.68 -2.44 8.90
CA TYR A 489 22.67 -1.99 9.87
C TYR A 489 23.02 -3.07 10.91
N LEU A 490 22.01 -3.81 11.39
CA LEU A 490 22.21 -4.90 12.35
C LEU A 490 22.93 -6.09 11.71
N GLU A 491 22.54 -6.48 10.50
CA GLU A 491 23.20 -7.53 9.72
C GLU A 491 24.65 -7.16 9.37
N GLY A 492 24.89 -5.89 9.04
CA GLY A 492 26.20 -5.36 8.70
C GLY A 492 27.14 -5.11 9.90
N GLN A 493 26.69 -5.32 11.15
CA GLN A 493 27.50 -5.05 12.35
C GLN A 493 28.89 -5.69 12.33
N PRO A 494 29.07 -6.97 11.95
CA PRO A 494 30.40 -7.58 11.91
C PRO A 494 31.34 -6.86 10.93
N VAL A 495 30.83 -6.42 9.78
CA VAL A 495 31.61 -5.70 8.75
C VAL A 495 31.96 -4.30 9.24
N ILE A 496 30.99 -3.56 9.78
CA ILE A 496 31.18 -2.18 10.26
C ILE A 496 32.24 -2.12 11.38
N ARG A 497 32.26 -3.10 12.28
CA ARG A 497 33.24 -3.20 13.37
C ARG A 497 34.66 -3.51 12.89
N VAL A 498 34.80 -4.33 11.85
CA VAL A 498 36.11 -4.73 11.31
C VAL A 498 36.72 -3.63 10.44
N PHE A 499 35.92 -2.99 9.59
CA PHE A 499 36.40 -2.00 8.63
C PHE A 499 36.28 -0.54 9.12
N GLY A 500 35.82 -0.32 10.36
CA GLY A 500 36.05 0.91 11.12
C GLY A 500 35.51 2.20 10.49
N GLY A 501 34.29 2.19 9.94
CA GLY A 501 33.72 3.35 9.25
C GLY A 501 32.29 3.69 9.66
N ALA A 502 32.11 4.65 10.57
CA ALA A 502 30.83 5.34 10.79
C ALA A 502 30.34 6.12 9.54
N ALA A 503 31.18 6.27 8.52
CA ALA A 503 30.83 6.81 7.20
C ALA A 503 30.18 5.77 6.24
N ALA A 504 30.20 4.47 6.58
CA ALA A 504 29.76 3.39 5.69
C ALA A 504 28.29 2.96 5.85
N SER A 505 27.59 3.34 6.93
CA SER A 505 26.16 3.04 7.07
C SER A 505 25.31 4.26 6.70
N SER A 506 24.50 4.13 5.65
CA SER A 506 23.42 5.07 5.31
C SER A 506 22.44 5.29 6.45
N PHE A 507 22.36 4.36 7.40
CA PHE A 507 21.45 4.37 8.55
C PHE A 507 21.41 5.71 9.28
N ARG A 508 22.57 6.26 9.69
CA ARG A 508 22.58 7.53 10.45
C ARG A 508 22.03 8.69 9.60
N ARG A 509 22.45 8.79 8.33
CA ARG A 509 21.94 9.82 7.41
C ARG A 509 20.42 9.69 7.23
N ARG A 510 19.93 8.47 7.00
CA ARG A 510 18.49 8.19 6.86
C ARG A 510 17.72 8.48 8.14
N LEU A 511 18.30 8.17 9.30
CA LEU A 511 17.75 8.50 10.60
C LEU A 511 17.66 10.01 10.79
N ASP A 512 18.71 10.75 10.44
CA ASP A 512 18.72 12.21 10.52
C ASP A 512 17.68 12.82 9.56
N GLU A 513 17.53 12.28 8.34
CA GLU A 513 16.47 12.67 7.39
C GLU A 513 15.07 12.39 7.96
N TYR A 514 14.85 11.21 8.55
CA TYR A 514 13.58 10.83 9.17
C TYR A 514 13.24 11.71 10.38
N VAL A 515 14.21 11.93 11.27
CA VAL A 515 14.05 12.81 12.43
C VAL A 515 13.80 14.25 11.97
N GLY A 516 14.53 14.72 10.95
CA GLY A 516 14.30 16.03 10.33
C GLY A 516 12.88 16.18 9.78
N PHE A 517 12.39 15.16 9.08
CA PHE A 517 11.00 15.08 8.63
C PHE A 517 10.01 15.15 9.80
N LEU A 518 10.21 14.34 10.85
CA LEU A 518 9.33 14.33 12.02
C LEU A 518 9.34 15.67 12.75
N VAL A 519 10.49 16.31 12.90
CA VAL A 519 10.62 17.63 13.54
C VAL A 519 9.91 18.69 12.70
N ALA A 520 10.16 18.72 11.39
CA ALA A 520 9.51 19.67 10.47
C ALA A 520 7.99 19.51 10.45
N TRP A 521 7.49 18.27 10.59
CA TRP A 521 6.06 17.99 10.63
C TRP A 521 5.42 18.24 12.00
N GLN A 522 6.00 17.73 13.09
CA GLN A 522 5.35 17.72 14.42
C GLN A 522 5.56 19.03 15.19
N ARG A 523 6.72 19.68 15.06
CA ARG A 523 7.06 20.87 15.86
C ARG A 523 6.15 22.08 15.59
N PRO A 524 5.81 22.43 14.33
CA PRO A 524 4.87 23.52 14.06
C PRO A 524 3.45 23.25 14.60
N LEU A 525 3.08 21.97 14.71
CA LEU A 525 1.76 21.54 15.17
C LEU A 525 1.66 21.45 16.70
N ALA A 526 2.79 21.47 17.41
CA ALA A 526 2.83 21.27 18.86
C ALA A 526 1.94 22.26 19.61
N GLY A 527 1.97 23.55 19.25
CA GLY A 527 1.12 24.57 19.88
C GLY A 527 -0.37 24.28 19.71
N LYS A 528 -0.80 23.95 18.49
CA LYS A 528 -2.20 23.59 18.19
C LYS A 528 -2.62 22.32 18.95
N LYS A 529 -1.75 21.30 19.00
CA LYS A 529 -2.00 20.04 19.72
C LYS A 529 -2.12 20.25 21.24
N THR A 530 -1.21 21.01 21.84
CA THR A 530 -1.26 21.32 23.27
C THR A 530 -2.49 22.14 23.63
N PHE A 531 -2.87 23.11 22.79
CA PHE A 531 -4.09 23.88 23.00
C PHE A 531 -5.35 22.99 22.86
N MET A 532 -5.39 22.13 21.84
CA MET A 532 -6.45 21.13 21.66
C MET A 532 -6.57 20.22 22.89
N ASP A 533 -5.46 19.70 23.41
CA ASP A 533 -5.42 18.89 24.63
C ASP A 533 -6.02 19.68 25.81
N LEU A 534 -5.52 20.89 26.08
CA LEU A 534 -5.97 21.74 27.18
C LEU A 534 -7.48 22.02 27.13
N VAL A 535 -8.03 22.31 25.94
CA VAL A 535 -9.45 22.58 25.74
C VAL A 535 -10.33 21.35 26.05
N THR A 536 -9.81 20.14 25.83
CA THR A 536 -10.54 18.88 26.10
C THR A 536 -10.39 18.34 27.51
N ARG A 537 -9.61 18.99 28.39
CA ARG A 537 -9.40 18.48 29.76
C ARG A 537 -10.66 18.63 30.62
N PRO A 538 -10.94 17.66 31.52
CA PRO A 538 -12.07 17.77 32.47
C PRO A 538 -12.06 19.06 33.31
N SER A 539 -10.87 19.57 33.65
CA SER A 539 -10.71 20.82 34.40
C SER A 539 -11.22 22.05 33.66
N THR A 540 -11.04 22.11 32.33
CA THR A 540 -11.52 23.23 31.49
C THR A 540 -13.04 23.23 31.42
N PHE A 541 -13.64 22.05 31.25
CA PHE A 541 -15.09 21.88 31.31
C PHE A 541 -15.64 22.27 32.70
N LEU A 542 -15.01 21.76 33.77
CA LEU A 542 -15.39 22.10 35.14
C LEU A 542 -15.34 23.62 35.39
N TRP A 543 -14.28 24.29 34.95
CA TRP A 543 -14.13 25.74 35.09
C TRP A 543 -15.26 26.49 34.35
N LEU A 544 -15.54 26.14 33.09
CA LEU A 544 -16.63 26.75 32.31
C LEU A 544 -18.00 26.55 32.96
N ILE A 545 -18.27 25.32 33.44
CA ILE A 545 -19.52 24.96 34.12
C ILE A 545 -19.64 25.76 35.42
N ALA A 546 -18.59 25.80 36.24
CA ALA A 546 -18.61 26.48 37.52
C ALA A 546 -18.82 27.99 37.35
N VAL A 547 -18.11 28.64 36.43
CA VAL A 547 -18.25 30.09 36.19
C VAL A 547 -19.64 30.43 35.66
N THR A 548 -20.08 29.76 34.59
CA THR A 548 -21.36 30.05 33.94
C THR A 548 -22.54 29.67 34.82
N GLY A 549 -22.47 28.48 35.42
CA GLY A 549 -23.50 27.96 36.32
C GLY A 549 -23.67 28.83 37.56
N THR A 550 -22.57 29.24 38.21
CA THR A 550 -22.63 30.12 39.38
C THR A 550 -23.29 31.46 39.04
N LEU A 551 -22.95 32.06 37.90
CA LEU A 551 -23.57 33.31 37.46
C LEU A 551 -25.08 33.16 37.22
N LEU A 552 -25.51 32.09 36.55
CA LEU A 552 -26.93 31.82 36.29
C LEU A 552 -27.71 31.53 37.57
N VAL A 553 -27.09 30.86 38.54
CA VAL A 553 -27.68 30.60 39.85
C VAL A 553 -27.83 31.89 40.66
N ILE A 554 -26.78 32.72 40.76
CA ILE A 554 -26.82 33.98 41.53
C ILE A 554 -27.81 34.97 40.92
N THR A 555 -27.94 35.00 39.59
CA THR A 555 -28.91 35.85 38.90
C THR A 555 -30.35 35.32 38.93
N GLY A 556 -30.60 34.19 39.60
CA GLY A 556 -31.92 33.58 39.72
C GLY A 556 -32.47 33.00 38.41
N ARG A 557 -31.60 32.79 37.41
CA ARG A 557 -31.98 32.30 36.08
C ARG A 557 -31.92 30.78 35.95
N MET A 558 -31.35 30.09 36.94
CA MET A 558 -31.16 28.65 36.98
C MET A 558 -31.24 28.14 38.42
N ASN A 559 -31.87 26.99 38.65
CA ASN A 559 -31.88 26.34 39.97
C ASN A 559 -30.50 25.68 40.22
N PRO A 560 -29.89 25.82 41.41
CA PRO A 560 -28.63 25.14 41.74
C PRO A 560 -28.61 23.64 41.42
N VAL A 561 -29.74 22.95 41.59
CA VAL A 561 -29.87 21.51 41.33
C VAL A 561 -29.70 21.17 39.85
N ASP A 562 -30.13 22.06 38.95
CA ASP A 562 -30.00 21.87 37.50
C ASP A 562 -28.54 21.96 37.04
N LEU A 563 -27.59 22.35 37.90
CA LEU A 563 -26.16 22.39 37.61
C LEU A 563 -25.47 21.03 37.80
N LEU A 564 -26.05 20.15 38.62
CA LEU A 564 -25.50 18.82 38.92
C LEU A 564 -25.28 17.94 37.67
N PRO A 565 -26.22 17.87 36.70
CA PRO A 565 -26.00 17.19 35.42
C PRO A 565 -24.72 17.63 34.72
N PHE A 566 -24.46 18.93 34.69
CA PHE A 566 -23.31 19.50 34.01
C PHE A 566 -22.01 19.14 34.74
N LEU A 567 -21.99 19.19 36.07
CA LEU A 567 -20.81 18.82 36.86
C LEU A 567 -20.45 17.33 36.71
N LEU A 568 -21.44 16.45 36.69
CA LEU A 568 -21.25 15.00 36.63
C LEU A 568 -20.94 14.49 35.22
N LEU A 569 -21.69 14.97 34.21
CA LEU A 569 -21.59 14.47 32.83
C LEU A 569 -20.75 15.38 31.94
N GLY A 570 -20.87 16.69 32.10
CA GLY A 570 -20.19 17.68 31.26
C GLY A 570 -18.67 17.65 31.40
N THR A 571 -18.14 17.31 32.57
CA THR A 571 -16.69 17.17 32.80
C THR A 571 -16.06 15.98 32.06
N THR A 572 -16.86 14.95 31.73
CA THR A 572 -16.38 13.76 31.00
C THR A 572 -16.45 13.92 29.48
N PHE A 573 -16.94 15.05 28.99
CA PHE A 573 -17.24 15.22 27.56
C PHE A 573 -15.97 15.18 26.69
N GLY A 574 -14.89 15.82 27.14
CA GLY A 574 -13.64 15.90 26.37
C GLY A 574 -12.96 14.56 26.14
N SER A 575 -12.97 13.63 27.11
CA SER A 575 -12.38 12.30 26.94
C SER A 575 -13.19 11.42 25.98
N ARG A 576 -14.52 11.59 25.92
CA ARG A 576 -15.39 10.86 24.97
C ARG A 576 -15.09 11.27 23.52
N LEU A 577 -14.76 12.54 23.29
CA LEU A 577 -14.42 13.06 21.97
C LEU A 577 -13.12 12.45 21.43
N LEU A 578 -12.12 12.23 22.30
CA LEU A 578 -10.87 11.54 21.95
C LEU A 578 -11.12 10.08 21.53
N GLY A 579 -12.09 9.39 22.15
CA GLY A 579 -12.45 8.01 21.82
C GLY A 579 -12.86 7.79 20.36
N ILE A 580 -13.48 8.79 19.72
CA ILE A 580 -13.91 8.71 18.32
C ILE A 580 -12.70 8.52 17.39
N ALA A 581 -11.61 9.25 17.64
CA ALA A 581 -10.40 9.19 16.83
C ALA A 581 -9.72 7.81 16.93
N TYR A 582 -9.65 7.24 18.13
CA TYR A 582 -9.06 5.92 18.34
C TYR A 582 -9.88 4.80 17.69
N GLY A 583 -11.21 4.82 17.84
CA GLY A 583 -12.10 3.84 17.21
C GLY A 583 -12.00 3.83 15.68
N LEU A 584 -12.07 5.02 15.06
CA LEU A 584 -11.91 5.17 13.60
C LEU A 584 -10.52 4.73 13.11
N GLY A 585 -9.47 5.02 13.88
CA GLY A 585 -8.10 4.59 13.59
C GLY A 585 -7.97 3.07 13.54
N GLY A 586 -8.53 2.38 14.53
CA GLY A 586 -8.54 0.91 14.59
C GLY A 586 -9.35 0.28 13.47
N ILE A 587 -10.49 0.87 13.09
CA ILE A 587 -11.28 0.41 11.93
C ILE A 587 -10.43 0.47 10.65
N ARG A 588 -9.76 1.61 10.41
CA ARG A 588 -8.90 1.78 9.22
C ARG A 588 -7.76 0.77 9.20
N ALA A 589 -7.05 0.61 10.31
CA ALA A 589 -5.93 -0.33 10.41
C ALA A 589 -6.39 -1.78 10.17
N GLY A 590 -7.49 -2.21 10.80
CA GLY A 590 -8.05 -3.54 10.62
C GLY A 590 -8.56 -3.81 9.20
N MET A 591 -9.15 -2.81 8.53
CA MET A 591 -9.58 -2.93 7.13
C MET A 591 -8.38 -3.12 6.18
N LEU A 592 -7.25 -2.45 6.42
CA LEU A 592 -6.03 -2.65 5.65
C LEU A 592 -5.44 -4.05 5.87
N ALA A 593 -5.40 -4.52 7.12
CA ALA A 593 -5.00 -5.88 7.44
C ALA A 593 -5.91 -6.92 6.76
N ALA A 594 -7.24 -6.73 6.83
CA ALA A 594 -8.21 -7.59 6.16
C ALA A 594 -8.00 -7.64 4.63
N ARG A 595 -7.67 -6.50 4.00
CA ARG A 595 -7.34 -6.42 2.56
C ARG A 595 -6.08 -7.25 2.25
N ARG A 596 -4.97 -7.06 2.98
CA ARG A 596 -3.73 -7.82 2.77
C ARG A 596 -3.91 -9.32 2.93
N LEU A 597 -4.66 -9.74 3.95
CA LEU A 597 -4.98 -11.14 4.21
C LEU A 597 -5.82 -11.74 3.08
N GLN A 598 -6.86 -11.04 2.61
CA GLN A 598 -7.66 -11.54 1.49
C GLN A 598 -6.86 -11.58 0.19
N ASN A 599 -6.04 -10.56 -0.10
CA ASN A 599 -5.18 -10.55 -1.27
C ASN A 599 -4.23 -11.76 -1.27
N THR A 600 -3.67 -12.10 -0.10
CA THR A 600 -2.82 -13.30 0.06
C THR A 600 -3.61 -14.60 -0.18
N LEU A 601 -4.87 -14.67 0.26
CA LEU A 601 -5.74 -15.81 0.00
C LEU A 601 -6.15 -15.94 -1.48
N ASP A 602 -6.20 -14.82 -2.20
CA ASP A 602 -6.55 -14.75 -3.63
C ASP A 602 -5.36 -14.98 -4.57
N GLU A 603 -4.13 -14.96 -4.05
CA GLU A 603 -2.90 -15.22 -4.83
C GLU A 603 -3.01 -16.58 -5.55
N PRO A 604 -2.58 -16.74 -6.81
CA PRO A 604 -2.74 -18.02 -7.52
C PRO A 604 -1.94 -19.15 -6.85
N ASP A 605 -2.58 -20.31 -6.67
CA ASP A 605 -1.93 -21.55 -6.25
C ASP A 605 -1.28 -22.26 -7.44
N LEU A 606 -0.27 -23.10 -7.19
CA LEU A 606 0.23 -24.05 -8.20
C LEU A 606 -0.76 -25.21 -8.38
N ALA A 607 -1.82 -24.98 -9.14
CA ALA A 607 -2.78 -26.03 -9.46
C ALA A 607 -2.12 -27.16 -10.26
N VAL A 608 -2.50 -28.40 -9.95
CA VAL A 608 -2.13 -29.56 -10.78
C VAL A 608 -3.03 -29.53 -12.01
N ARG A 609 -2.42 -29.47 -13.20
CA ARG A 609 -3.15 -29.52 -14.47
C ARG A 609 -3.61 -30.95 -14.74
N ASP A 610 -4.78 -31.09 -15.36
CA ASP A 610 -5.25 -32.39 -15.85
C ASP A 610 -4.21 -32.99 -16.80
N ASN A 611 -4.03 -34.30 -16.69
CA ASN A 611 -2.94 -35.02 -17.31
C ASN A 611 -3.25 -35.22 -18.80
N ASP A 612 -2.54 -34.53 -19.69
CA ASP A 612 -2.47 -34.96 -21.09
C ASP A 612 -1.68 -36.27 -21.12
N GLU A 613 -2.28 -37.33 -21.68
CA GLU A 613 -1.69 -38.67 -21.74
C GLU A 613 -0.24 -38.62 -22.28
N ALA A 614 0.74 -38.78 -21.38
CA ALA A 614 2.15 -38.86 -21.72
C ALA A 614 2.68 -40.27 -21.50
N HIS A 615 3.37 -40.81 -22.52
CA HIS A 615 4.19 -42.01 -22.39
C HIS A 615 5.24 -41.76 -21.29
N ARG A 616 5.20 -42.59 -20.24
CA ARG A 616 6.22 -42.58 -19.18
C ARG A 616 7.51 -43.15 -19.74
N ASP A 617 8.52 -42.31 -19.93
CA ASP A 617 9.87 -42.78 -20.17
C ASP A 617 10.46 -43.19 -18.81
N PRO A 618 10.93 -44.43 -18.61
CA PRO A 618 11.59 -44.84 -17.37
C PRO A 618 12.90 -44.07 -17.11
N ALA A 619 13.44 -43.35 -18.10
CA ALA A 619 14.62 -42.54 -17.95
C ALA A 619 14.29 -41.14 -17.39
N ALA A 620 15.01 -40.69 -16.35
CA ALA A 620 14.88 -39.36 -15.73
C ALA A 620 15.43 -38.22 -16.62
N THR A 621 15.00 -38.21 -17.89
CA THR A 621 15.33 -37.19 -18.88
C THR A 621 14.54 -35.92 -18.56
N VAL A 622 15.23 -34.77 -18.57
CA VAL A 622 14.58 -33.46 -18.42
C VAL A 622 14.58 -32.75 -19.76
N VAL A 623 13.43 -32.23 -20.17
CA VAL A 623 13.26 -31.48 -21.42
C VAL A 623 12.61 -30.13 -21.13
N PHE A 624 13.30 -29.05 -21.47
CA PHE A 624 12.75 -27.72 -21.62
C PHE A 624 12.35 -27.55 -23.09
N ASP A 625 11.08 -27.24 -23.34
CA ASP A 625 10.49 -27.14 -24.67
C ASP A 625 9.93 -25.72 -24.88
N ASN A 626 10.63 -24.90 -25.67
CA ASN A 626 10.31 -23.50 -25.97
C ASN A 626 9.90 -22.67 -24.73
N VAL A 627 10.67 -22.80 -23.64
CA VAL A 627 10.30 -22.21 -22.35
C VAL A 627 10.45 -20.69 -22.39
N GLY A 628 9.37 -19.99 -22.02
CA GLY A 628 9.34 -18.55 -21.79
C GLY A 628 8.80 -18.21 -20.40
N PHE A 629 9.42 -17.26 -19.71
CA PHE A 629 9.00 -16.88 -18.36
C PHE A 629 9.40 -15.46 -18.00
N GLY A 630 8.59 -14.78 -17.20
CA GLY A 630 8.91 -13.53 -16.52
C GLY A 630 8.18 -13.47 -15.17
N TYR A 631 8.83 -12.93 -14.14
CA TYR A 631 8.21 -12.76 -12.82
C TYR A 631 7.03 -11.78 -12.85
N ARG A 632 7.00 -10.91 -13.85
CA ARG A 632 5.89 -10.02 -14.19
C ARG A 632 5.46 -10.35 -15.62
N PRO A 633 4.14 -10.32 -15.94
CA PRO A 633 3.63 -10.67 -17.28
C PRO A 633 4.34 -9.94 -18.42
N ASP A 634 4.84 -8.77 -18.07
CA ASP A 634 5.28 -7.70 -18.92
C ASP A 634 6.82 -7.56 -18.99
N VAL A 635 7.56 -8.33 -18.20
CA VAL A 635 9.04 -8.29 -18.14
C VAL A 635 9.57 -9.71 -18.29
N PRO A 636 9.80 -10.17 -19.53
CA PRO A 636 10.32 -11.51 -19.77
C PRO A 636 11.78 -11.62 -19.28
N VAL A 637 12.09 -12.75 -18.66
CA VAL A 637 13.41 -13.11 -18.11
C VAL A 637 14.02 -14.27 -18.88
N ILE A 638 13.20 -15.24 -19.30
CA ILE A 638 13.59 -16.40 -20.10
C ILE A 638 12.88 -16.32 -21.44
N HIS A 639 13.63 -16.55 -22.52
CA HIS A 639 13.15 -16.40 -23.89
C HIS A 639 13.46 -17.66 -24.71
N ASP A 640 12.40 -18.38 -25.08
CA ASP A 640 12.44 -19.49 -26.04
C ASP A 640 13.56 -20.51 -25.77
N VAL A 641 13.67 -20.93 -24.51
CA VAL A 641 14.74 -21.85 -24.09
C VAL A 641 14.31 -23.29 -24.35
N SER A 642 15.06 -23.97 -25.23
CA SER A 642 14.92 -25.40 -25.49
C SER A 642 16.21 -26.14 -25.10
N LEU A 643 16.11 -27.10 -24.17
CA LEU A 643 17.24 -27.77 -23.55
C LEU A 643 16.88 -29.20 -23.14
N THR A 644 17.80 -30.16 -23.31
CA THR A 644 17.62 -31.54 -22.85
C THR A 644 18.77 -31.94 -21.94
N LEU A 645 18.44 -32.46 -20.76
CA LEU A 645 19.38 -33.04 -19.80
C LEU A 645 19.23 -34.56 -19.90
N ARG A 646 20.31 -35.24 -20.28
CA ARG A 646 20.29 -36.68 -20.46
C ARG A 646 20.42 -37.40 -19.12
N PRO A 647 19.79 -38.58 -18.95
CA PRO A 647 19.97 -39.42 -17.78
C PRO A 647 21.44 -39.64 -17.42
N GLY A 648 21.78 -39.50 -16.13
CA GLY A 648 23.14 -39.75 -15.63
C GLY A 648 24.19 -38.72 -16.06
N THR A 649 23.80 -37.63 -16.73
CA THR A 649 24.72 -36.58 -17.18
C THR A 649 24.65 -35.34 -16.31
N VAL A 650 25.77 -34.62 -16.26
CA VAL A 650 25.90 -33.32 -15.58
C VAL A 650 25.82 -32.20 -16.61
N THR A 651 24.80 -31.35 -16.48
CA THR A 651 24.62 -30.14 -17.29
C THR A 651 24.90 -28.90 -16.43
N ALA A 652 25.83 -28.05 -16.87
CA ALA A 652 26.19 -26.80 -16.21
C ALA A 652 25.55 -25.58 -16.90
N LEU A 653 24.93 -24.70 -16.12
CA LEU A 653 24.45 -23.38 -16.56
C LEU A 653 25.48 -22.31 -16.21
N VAL A 654 25.97 -21.58 -17.21
CA VAL A 654 26.95 -20.50 -17.06
C VAL A 654 26.49 -19.24 -17.79
N GLY A 655 27.00 -18.07 -17.39
CA GLY A 655 26.62 -16.79 -17.97
C GLY A 655 26.78 -15.63 -16.99
N PRO A 656 26.72 -14.37 -17.44
CA PRO A 656 26.83 -13.21 -16.57
C PRO A 656 25.69 -13.13 -15.53
N SER A 657 25.83 -12.28 -14.52
CA SER A 657 24.72 -11.99 -13.60
C SER A 657 23.51 -11.45 -14.37
N GLY A 658 22.31 -11.86 -13.97
CA GLY A 658 21.07 -11.49 -14.68
C GLY A 658 20.80 -12.25 -15.98
N SER A 659 21.62 -13.26 -16.36
CA SER A 659 21.39 -14.03 -17.58
C SER A 659 20.21 -15.02 -17.53
N GLY A 660 19.63 -15.26 -16.35
CA GLY A 660 18.49 -16.16 -16.15
C GLY A 660 18.81 -17.56 -15.60
N LYS A 661 20.07 -17.86 -15.23
CA LYS A 661 20.48 -19.19 -14.71
C LYS A 661 19.65 -19.68 -13.51
N SER A 662 19.58 -18.88 -12.45
CA SER A 662 18.81 -19.21 -11.23
C SER A 662 17.32 -19.30 -11.51
N THR A 663 16.80 -18.46 -12.40
CA THR A 663 15.41 -18.55 -12.85
C THR A 663 15.12 -19.87 -13.57
N LEU A 664 15.98 -20.31 -14.49
CA LEU A 664 15.78 -21.56 -15.23
C LEU A 664 15.81 -22.80 -14.31
N ALA A 665 16.73 -22.81 -13.34
CA ALA A 665 16.78 -23.86 -12.32
C ALA A 665 15.55 -23.84 -11.41
N ALA A 666 15.10 -22.66 -10.97
CA ALA A 666 13.91 -22.51 -10.16
C ALA A 666 12.63 -22.97 -10.89
N LEU A 667 12.55 -22.77 -12.22
CA LEU A 667 11.44 -23.28 -13.04
C LEU A 667 11.42 -24.81 -13.09
N LEU A 668 12.58 -25.48 -13.16
CA LEU A 668 12.64 -26.95 -13.10
C LEU A 668 12.18 -27.50 -11.74
N ALA A 669 12.50 -26.79 -10.65
CA ALA A 669 11.98 -27.10 -9.31
C ALA A 669 10.52 -26.65 -9.10
N ARG A 670 9.87 -26.11 -10.15
CA ARG A 670 8.51 -25.54 -10.14
C ARG A 670 8.29 -24.50 -9.04
N PHE A 671 9.30 -23.69 -8.74
CA PHE A 671 9.14 -22.53 -7.84
C PHE A 671 8.21 -21.48 -8.45
N HIS A 672 8.08 -21.50 -9.78
CA HIS A 672 7.06 -20.83 -10.57
C HIS A 672 6.64 -21.75 -11.73
N ASP A 673 5.43 -21.57 -12.24
CA ASP A 673 5.03 -22.17 -13.51
C ASP A 673 5.61 -21.36 -14.68
N VAL A 674 5.95 -22.05 -15.77
CA VAL A 674 6.39 -21.41 -17.02
C VAL A 674 5.25 -20.61 -17.65
N GLY A 675 5.58 -19.43 -18.22
CA GLY A 675 4.60 -18.59 -18.91
C GLY A 675 4.28 -19.08 -20.33
N GLN A 676 5.26 -19.66 -21.00
CA GLN A 676 5.16 -20.29 -22.33
C GLN A 676 6.00 -21.57 -22.37
N GLY A 677 5.61 -22.50 -23.25
CA GLY A 677 6.29 -23.80 -23.40
C GLY A 677 5.95 -24.80 -22.29
N ALA A 678 6.84 -25.78 -22.11
CA ALA A 678 6.71 -26.84 -21.11
C ALA A 678 8.07 -27.30 -20.56
N ILE A 679 8.07 -27.79 -19.32
CA ILE A 679 9.20 -28.53 -18.73
C ILE A 679 8.70 -29.92 -18.41
N ARG A 680 9.39 -30.94 -18.93
CA ARG A 680 9.02 -32.35 -18.76
C ARG A 680 10.12 -33.12 -18.04
N VAL A 681 9.73 -33.98 -17.11
CA VAL A 681 10.61 -34.93 -16.41
C VAL A 681 10.06 -36.34 -16.67
N GLY A 682 10.87 -37.22 -17.26
CA GLY A 682 10.42 -38.57 -17.65
C GLY A 682 9.25 -38.58 -18.65
N GLY A 683 9.14 -37.52 -19.47
CA GLY A 683 8.07 -37.31 -20.44
C GLY A 683 6.81 -36.60 -19.91
N GLN A 684 6.64 -36.53 -18.59
CA GLN A 684 5.49 -35.87 -17.95
C GLN A 684 5.78 -34.39 -17.67
N ASP A 685 4.84 -33.49 -18.01
CA ASP A 685 4.94 -32.06 -17.70
C ASP A 685 4.87 -31.84 -16.19
N ILE A 686 5.82 -31.08 -15.62
CA ILE A 686 5.87 -30.81 -14.17
C ILE A 686 4.61 -30.11 -13.64
N ARG A 687 3.84 -29.44 -14.51
CA ARG A 687 2.55 -28.81 -14.17
C ARG A 687 1.44 -29.81 -13.91
N SER A 688 1.57 -31.03 -14.41
CA SER A 688 0.64 -32.15 -14.18
C SER A 688 1.03 -33.02 -12.99
N MET A 689 2.16 -32.72 -12.32
CA MET A 689 2.63 -33.45 -11.13
C MET A 689 2.13 -32.77 -9.85
N THR A 690 1.84 -33.58 -8.82
CA THR A 690 1.71 -33.06 -7.45
C THR A 690 3.09 -32.66 -6.90
N ALA A 691 3.12 -31.87 -5.81
CA ALA A 691 4.38 -31.51 -5.14
C ALA A 691 5.16 -32.76 -4.70
N ASP A 692 4.47 -33.74 -4.12
CA ASP A 692 5.09 -35.01 -3.69
C ASP A 692 5.69 -35.78 -4.87
N GLN A 693 4.98 -35.86 -6.00
CA GLN A 693 5.48 -36.54 -7.21
C GLN A 693 6.68 -35.82 -7.81
N LEU A 694 6.64 -34.49 -7.87
CA LEU A 694 7.72 -33.68 -8.42
C LEU A 694 8.97 -33.77 -7.53
N TYR A 695 8.84 -33.58 -6.23
CA TYR A 695 10.00 -33.54 -5.31
C TYR A 695 10.54 -34.92 -4.95
N ALA A 696 9.80 -36.00 -5.22
CA ALA A 696 10.35 -37.35 -5.27
C ALA A 696 11.24 -37.58 -6.51
N GLN A 697 11.04 -36.82 -7.59
CA GLN A 697 11.82 -36.93 -8.82
C GLN A 697 12.94 -35.87 -8.92
N VAL A 698 12.70 -34.67 -8.40
CA VAL A 698 13.57 -33.50 -8.53
C VAL A 698 13.97 -33.01 -7.14
N GLY A 699 15.20 -33.33 -6.74
CA GLY A 699 15.83 -32.76 -5.55
C GLY A 699 16.60 -31.49 -5.86
N PHE A 700 16.81 -30.66 -4.85
CA PHE A 700 17.60 -29.45 -4.99
C PHE A 700 18.42 -29.15 -3.73
N VAL A 701 19.61 -28.59 -3.94
CA VAL A 701 20.46 -28.02 -2.89
C VAL A 701 20.71 -26.56 -3.27
N LEU A 702 20.12 -25.65 -2.49
CA LEU A 702 20.20 -24.21 -2.72
C LEU A 702 21.42 -23.61 -2.01
N GLN A 703 21.83 -22.41 -2.45
CA GLN A 703 22.92 -21.65 -1.84
C GLN A 703 22.64 -21.32 -0.36
N GLU A 704 21.42 -20.87 -0.05
CA GLU A 704 20.98 -20.63 1.33
C GLU A 704 20.31 -21.87 1.91
N THR A 705 20.97 -22.47 2.91
CA THR A 705 20.53 -23.73 3.51
C THR A 705 19.57 -23.49 4.67
N GLN A 706 18.41 -24.13 4.61
CA GLN A 706 17.38 -24.04 5.64
C GLN A 706 17.36 -25.32 6.49
N LEU A 707 17.50 -25.11 7.80
CA LEU A 707 17.33 -26.14 8.82
C LEU A 707 16.03 -25.87 9.57
N VAL A 708 15.24 -26.93 9.74
CA VAL A 708 13.99 -26.85 10.51
C VAL A 708 14.31 -27.02 12.00
N HIS A 709 13.45 -26.47 12.85
CA HIS A 709 13.57 -26.71 14.28
C HIS A 709 13.29 -28.20 14.57
N GLY A 710 14.31 -28.91 15.00
CA GLY A 710 14.29 -30.36 15.19
C GLY A 710 15.71 -30.89 15.43
N THR A 711 15.85 -32.17 15.71
CA THR A 711 17.16 -32.81 15.89
C THR A 711 17.98 -32.82 14.59
N VAL A 712 19.27 -33.10 14.69
CA VAL A 712 20.12 -33.36 13.51
C VAL A 712 19.56 -34.54 12.72
N ALA A 713 19.14 -35.62 13.39
CA ALA A 713 18.53 -36.78 12.75
C ALA A 713 17.26 -36.42 11.96
N GLU A 714 16.33 -35.68 12.58
CA GLU A 714 15.09 -35.21 11.95
C GLU A 714 15.38 -34.30 10.74
N ASN A 715 16.41 -33.45 10.83
CA ASN A 715 16.80 -32.59 9.71
C ASN A 715 17.39 -33.37 8.52
N ILE A 716 18.12 -34.46 8.75
CA ILE A 716 18.64 -35.33 7.69
C ILE A 716 17.50 -36.16 7.10
N ALA A 717 16.65 -36.74 7.95
CA ALA A 717 15.50 -37.57 7.59
C ALA A 717 14.28 -36.77 7.08
N LEU A 718 14.40 -35.45 6.89
CA LEU A 718 13.25 -34.59 6.57
C LEU A 718 12.47 -35.03 5.31
N ALA A 719 13.17 -35.56 4.31
CA ALA A 719 12.57 -36.05 3.07
C ALA A 719 12.05 -37.50 3.18
N VAL A 720 12.55 -38.27 4.17
CA VAL A 720 12.19 -39.66 4.42
C VAL A 720 12.06 -39.86 5.93
N PRO A 721 10.95 -39.39 6.56
CA PRO A 721 10.83 -39.36 8.02
C PRO A 721 10.94 -40.74 8.69
N ASP A 722 10.59 -41.80 7.96
CA ASP A 722 10.66 -43.19 8.40
C ASP A 722 12.05 -43.82 8.20
N ALA A 723 13.07 -43.05 7.80
CA ALA A 723 14.43 -43.55 7.63
C ALA A 723 14.99 -44.11 8.94
N THR A 724 15.58 -45.30 8.85
CA THR A 724 16.25 -45.93 10.00
C THR A 724 17.48 -45.12 10.42
N ALA A 725 17.87 -45.21 11.70
CA ALA A 725 19.08 -44.54 12.19
C ALA A 725 20.34 -44.90 11.38
N ALA A 726 20.42 -46.14 10.88
CA ALA A 726 21.52 -46.59 10.03
C ALA A 726 21.55 -45.88 8.67
N GLN A 727 20.38 -45.63 8.05
CA GLN A 727 20.29 -44.88 6.80
C GLN A 727 20.66 -43.40 7.00
N VAL A 728 20.19 -42.78 8.10
CA VAL A 728 20.55 -41.41 8.47
C VAL A 728 22.07 -41.30 8.69
N GLU A 729 22.66 -42.27 9.39
CA GLU A 729 24.10 -42.29 9.62
C GLU A 729 24.89 -42.47 8.33
N GLN A 730 24.46 -43.38 7.46
CA GLN A 730 25.09 -43.61 6.16
C GLN A 730 25.07 -42.35 5.30
N ALA A 731 23.93 -41.67 5.20
CA ALA A 731 23.82 -40.40 4.47
C ALA A 731 24.73 -39.31 5.06
N ALA A 732 24.85 -39.24 6.39
CA ALA A 732 25.74 -38.30 7.07
C ALA A 732 27.23 -38.62 6.81
N ARG A 733 27.61 -39.90 6.71
CA ARG A 733 28.97 -40.32 6.36
C ARG A 733 29.28 -39.96 4.90
N GLU A 734 28.35 -40.23 3.99
CA GLU A 734 28.50 -39.88 2.57
C GLU A 734 28.64 -38.37 2.36
N ALA A 735 27.87 -37.58 3.10
CA ALA A 735 27.98 -36.11 3.10
C ALA A 735 29.15 -35.55 3.91
N GLN A 736 30.02 -36.41 4.46
CA GLN A 736 31.18 -36.01 5.27
C GLN A 736 30.83 -35.17 6.50
N ILE A 737 29.67 -35.35 7.13
CA ILE A 737 29.25 -34.57 8.32
C ILE A 737 29.15 -35.42 9.60
N HIS A 738 29.19 -36.74 9.51
CA HIS A 738 29.10 -37.66 10.65
C HIS A 738 30.04 -37.30 11.82
N ASP A 739 31.34 -37.13 11.57
CA ASP A 739 32.32 -36.84 12.62
C ASP A 739 32.09 -35.48 13.28
N ARG A 740 31.48 -34.53 12.57
CA ARG A 740 31.08 -33.25 13.14
C ARG A 740 29.85 -33.40 14.02
N ILE A 741 28.86 -34.20 13.59
CA ILE A 741 27.65 -34.49 14.34
C ILE A 741 28.00 -35.16 15.67
N MET A 742 28.89 -36.17 15.64
CA MET A 742 29.34 -36.87 16.86
C MET A 742 30.10 -35.97 17.84
N ARG A 743 30.65 -34.84 17.37
CA ARG A 743 31.28 -33.81 18.22
C ARG A 743 30.28 -32.82 18.83
N LEU A 744 29.01 -32.85 18.44
CA LEU A 744 27.99 -32.04 19.09
C LEU A 744 27.61 -32.64 20.46
N PRO A 745 27.15 -31.82 21.43
CA PRO A 745 26.87 -32.28 22.79
C PRO A 745 25.93 -33.49 22.89
N HIS A 746 25.01 -33.64 21.94
CA HIS A 746 24.01 -34.72 21.91
C HIS A 746 24.05 -35.53 20.61
N GLY A 747 25.16 -35.49 19.86
CA GLY A 747 25.26 -36.24 18.61
C GLY A 747 24.12 -35.92 17.63
N TYR A 748 23.48 -36.96 17.11
CA TYR A 748 22.31 -36.87 16.21
C TYR A 748 21.05 -36.30 16.87
N ASP A 749 20.94 -36.36 18.20
CA ASP A 749 19.81 -35.80 18.96
C ASP A 749 20.00 -34.32 19.28
N THR A 750 21.10 -33.71 18.81
CA THR A 750 21.35 -32.28 19.01
C THR A 750 20.25 -31.47 18.35
N MET A 751 19.58 -30.63 19.14
CA MET A 751 18.53 -29.75 18.66
C MET A 751 19.11 -28.63 17.80
N LEU A 752 18.62 -28.51 16.57
CA LEU A 752 18.93 -27.44 15.65
C LEU A 752 17.81 -26.38 15.70
N GLY A 753 18.19 -25.11 15.64
CA GLY A 753 17.28 -23.97 15.65
C GLY A 753 17.92 -22.76 14.97
N ALA A 754 17.32 -21.57 15.10
CA ALA A 754 17.75 -20.34 14.40
C ALA A 754 19.20 -19.91 14.70
N GLY A 755 19.83 -20.45 15.75
CA GLY A 755 21.23 -20.21 16.10
C GLY A 755 22.05 -21.50 16.23
N SER A 756 21.87 -22.48 15.34
CA SER A 756 22.69 -23.71 15.36
C SER A 756 24.18 -23.35 15.37
N GLY A 757 24.97 -23.92 16.29
CA GLY A 757 26.43 -23.74 16.37
C GLY A 757 27.22 -24.42 15.23
N LEU A 758 26.60 -24.50 14.04
CA LEU A 758 27.15 -25.08 12.82
C LEU A 758 27.68 -23.96 11.91
N SER A 759 28.85 -24.17 11.33
CA SER A 759 29.38 -23.27 10.30
C SER A 759 28.54 -23.31 9.02
N GLY A 760 28.76 -22.39 8.08
CA GLY A 760 28.08 -22.40 6.77
C GLY A 760 28.28 -23.73 6.02
N GLY A 761 29.53 -24.19 5.91
CA GLY A 761 29.86 -25.46 5.25
C GLY A 761 29.33 -26.71 5.99
N GLU A 762 29.19 -26.65 7.31
CA GLU A 762 28.56 -27.73 8.08
C GLU A 762 27.06 -27.82 7.83
N ARG A 763 26.35 -26.69 7.82
CA ARG A 763 24.92 -26.63 7.46
C ARG A 763 24.69 -27.16 6.05
N GLN A 764 25.59 -26.83 5.13
CA GLN A 764 25.53 -27.30 3.76
C GLN A 764 25.72 -28.80 3.62
N ARG A 765 26.73 -29.38 4.27
CA ARG A 765 26.89 -30.84 4.29
C ARG A 765 25.69 -31.54 4.93
N LEU A 766 25.05 -30.95 5.94
CA LEU A 766 23.82 -31.50 6.51
C LEU A 766 22.67 -31.52 5.47
N THR A 767 22.50 -30.45 4.70
CA THR A 767 21.53 -30.45 3.59
C THR A 767 21.90 -31.39 2.45
N ILE A 768 23.20 -31.62 2.21
CA ILE A 768 23.66 -32.64 1.25
C ILE A 768 23.30 -34.03 1.77
N ALA A 769 23.47 -34.32 3.07
CA ALA A 769 23.03 -35.59 3.66
C ALA A 769 21.52 -35.81 3.46
N ARG A 770 20.71 -34.76 3.64
CA ARG A 770 19.27 -34.80 3.35
C ARG A 770 18.98 -35.14 1.88
N ALA A 771 19.71 -34.53 0.94
CA ALA A 771 19.54 -34.79 -0.49
C ALA A 771 20.03 -36.18 -0.92
N ILE A 772 21.09 -36.69 -0.29
CA ILE A 772 21.57 -38.07 -0.48
C ILE A 772 20.48 -39.04 -0.05
N LEU A 773 19.95 -38.86 1.16
CA LEU A 773 18.91 -39.74 1.71
C LEU A 773 17.60 -39.71 0.92
N ALA A 774 17.24 -38.55 0.34
CA ALA A 774 16.07 -38.41 -0.52
C ALA A 774 16.18 -39.17 -1.86
N ASP A 775 17.41 -39.47 -2.30
CA ASP A 775 17.72 -40.26 -3.50
C ASP A 775 16.94 -39.91 -4.79
N THR A 776 16.76 -38.61 -5.04
CA THR A 776 16.06 -38.12 -6.24
C THR A 776 16.86 -38.34 -7.53
N PRO A 777 16.22 -38.77 -8.65
CA PRO A 777 16.87 -39.05 -9.92
C PRO A 777 17.33 -37.80 -10.70
N VAL A 778 16.67 -36.66 -10.48
CA VAL A 778 17.07 -35.35 -11.00
C VAL A 778 17.52 -34.47 -9.83
N LEU A 779 18.68 -33.83 -9.95
CA LEU A 779 19.26 -32.99 -8.91
C LEU A 779 19.60 -31.60 -9.44
N ILE A 780 19.17 -30.57 -8.73
CA ILE A 780 19.54 -29.17 -9.00
C ILE A 780 20.54 -28.71 -7.93
N LEU A 781 21.68 -28.17 -8.35
CA LEU A 781 22.71 -27.65 -7.46
C LEU A 781 22.95 -26.17 -7.75
N ASP A 782 22.70 -25.33 -6.74
CA ASP A 782 23.10 -23.92 -6.75
C ASP A 782 24.38 -23.72 -5.93
N GLU A 783 25.30 -22.93 -6.47
CA GLU A 783 26.74 -22.94 -6.21
C GLU A 783 27.18 -23.19 -4.76
N ALA A 784 27.89 -24.30 -4.57
CA ALA A 784 28.03 -24.93 -3.28
C ALA A 784 29.32 -24.64 -2.48
N THR A 785 30.12 -23.64 -2.85
CA THR A 785 31.43 -23.41 -2.17
C THR A 785 31.73 -21.97 -1.75
N ALA A 786 30.76 -21.05 -1.85
CA ALA A 786 31.02 -19.61 -1.71
C ALA A 786 31.36 -19.13 -0.28
N PHE A 787 31.15 -19.94 0.77
CA PHE A 787 31.28 -19.50 2.17
C PHE A 787 32.01 -20.47 3.10
N ALA A 788 32.74 -21.43 2.55
CA ALA A 788 33.46 -22.43 3.33
C ALA A 788 34.93 -22.01 3.54
N ASP A 789 35.45 -22.23 4.75
CA ASP A 789 36.90 -22.31 4.94
C ASP A 789 37.49 -23.40 4.00
N PRO A 790 38.77 -23.35 3.61
CA PRO A 790 39.33 -24.27 2.61
C PRO A 790 39.14 -25.76 2.94
N GLU A 791 39.13 -26.13 4.24
CA GLU A 791 38.86 -27.50 4.69
C GLU A 791 37.39 -27.88 4.49
N SER A 792 36.46 -27.01 4.89
CA SER A 792 35.03 -27.18 4.62
C SER A 792 34.72 -27.22 3.12
N GLU A 793 35.41 -26.44 2.28
CA GLU A 793 35.22 -26.45 0.82
C GLU A 793 35.57 -27.81 0.22
N TYR A 794 36.71 -28.38 0.64
CA TYR A 794 37.11 -29.72 0.22
C TYR A 794 36.09 -30.80 0.62
N LEU A 795 35.60 -30.76 1.87
CA LEU A 795 34.63 -31.73 2.37
C LEU A 795 33.26 -31.59 1.69
N VAL A 796 32.83 -30.36 1.40
CA VAL A 796 31.60 -30.10 0.63
C VAL A 796 31.74 -30.63 -0.80
N GLN A 797 32.87 -30.39 -1.48
CA GLN A 797 33.11 -30.92 -2.82
C GLN A 797 33.09 -32.45 -2.85
N GLN A 798 33.69 -33.10 -1.85
CA GLN A 798 33.65 -34.55 -1.73
C GLN A 798 32.23 -35.08 -1.55
N ALA A 799 31.41 -34.39 -0.74
CA ALA A 799 30.00 -34.72 -0.55
C ALA A 799 29.20 -34.56 -1.85
N LEU A 800 29.41 -33.47 -2.59
CA LEU A 800 28.77 -33.23 -3.90
C LEU A 800 29.16 -34.30 -4.93
N ASN A 801 30.44 -34.67 -5.00
CA ASN A 801 30.92 -35.71 -5.90
C ASN A 801 30.29 -37.09 -5.65
N ARG A 802 29.77 -37.34 -4.44
CA ARG A 802 28.99 -38.55 -4.12
C ARG A 802 27.53 -38.35 -4.49
N LEU A 803 26.95 -37.21 -4.11
CA LEU A 803 25.56 -36.86 -4.39
C LEU A 803 25.24 -36.83 -5.90
N THR A 804 26.18 -36.44 -6.76
CA THR A 804 25.95 -36.32 -8.22
C THR A 804 26.08 -37.61 -9.02
N ARG A 805 26.50 -38.72 -8.40
CA ARG A 805 26.67 -40.01 -9.11
C ARG A 805 25.33 -40.59 -9.53
N ASP A 806 25.31 -41.18 -10.73
CA ASP A 806 24.18 -41.94 -11.29
C ASP A 806 22.85 -41.16 -11.39
N ARG A 807 22.93 -39.81 -11.48
CA ARG A 807 21.76 -38.91 -11.52
C ARG A 807 21.84 -37.92 -12.68
N THR A 808 20.70 -37.41 -13.09
CA THR A 808 20.63 -36.24 -13.99
C THR A 808 20.87 -34.99 -13.17
N VAL A 809 21.96 -34.25 -13.42
CA VAL A 809 22.32 -33.09 -12.59
C VAL A 809 22.28 -31.80 -13.40
N LEU A 810 21.60 -30.79 -12.87
CA LEU A 810 21.65 -29.41 -13.33
C LEU A 810 22.43 -28.57 -12.31
N VAL A 811 23.59 -28.05 -12.71
CA VAL A 811 24.45 -27.23 -11.84
C VAL A 811 24.43 -25.78 -12.31
N ILE A 812 24.19 -24.85 -11.39
CA ILE A 812 24.45 -23.42 -11.61
C ILE A 812 25.88 -23.14 -11.19
N ALA A 813 26.72 -22.69 -12.11
CA ALA A 813 28.11 -22.40 -11.82
C ALA A 813 28.40 -20.89 -11.90
N HIS A 814 29.01 -20.33 -10.86
CA HIS A 814 29.64 -19.02 -10.92
C HIS A 814 31.17 -19.14 -10.98
N ARG A 815 31.74 -20.25 -10.46
CA ARG A 815 33.13 -20.66 -10.65
C ARG A 815 33.24 -21.62 -11.83
N LEU A 816 33.70 -21.15 -12.98
CA LEU A 816 33.77 -22.00 -14.18
C LEU A 816 34.69 -23.22 -14.01
N HIS A 817 35.71 -23.16 -13.14
CA HIS A 817 36.64 -24.29 -12.96
C HIS A 817 35.99 -25.53 -12.35
N THR A 818 34.83 -25.40 -11.67
CA THR A 818 34.12 -26.53 -11.06
C THR A 818 33.29 -27.32 -12.09
N ILE A 819 33.11 -26.79 -13.30
CA ILE A 819 32.27 -27.38 -14.36
C ILE A 819 33.02 -27.82 -15.60
N THR A 820 34.36 -27.86 -15.56
CA THR A 820 35.19 -28.33 -16.68
C THR A 820 34.91 -29.79 -17.04
N GLY A 821 34.54 -30.61 -16.05
CA GLY A 821 34.14 -32.01 -16.22
C GLY A 821 32.65 -32.21 -16.53
N ALA A 822 31.88 -31.15 -16.77
CA ALA A 822 30.46 -31.29 -17.11
C ALA A 822 30.31 -31.94 -18.50
N HIS A 823 29.36 -32.86 -18.61
CA HIS A 823 29.04 -33.54 -19.88
C HIS A 823 28.42 -32.58 -20.89
N GLN A 824 27.82 -31.49 -20.40
CA GLN A 824 27.21 -30.45 -21.19
C GLN A 824 27.30 -29.12 -20.45
N ILE A 825 27.74 -28.07 -21.14
CA ILE A 825 27.73 -26.69 -20.64
C ILE A 825 26.80 -25.89 -21.52
N VAL A 826 25.94 -25.08 -20.89
CA VAL A 826 24.95 -24.22 -21.55
C VAL A 826 25.22 -22.78 -21.10
N VAL A 827 25.54 -21.93 -22.07
CA VAL A 827 25.81 -20.51 -21.82
C VAL A 827 24.52 -19.73 -22.04
N LEU A 828 24.06 -19.06 -20.99
CA LEU A 828 22.92 -18.15 -21.01
C LEU A 828 23.38 -16.70 -21.10
N ASP A 829 22.75 -15.92 -21.97
CA ASP A 829 22.92 -14.46 -22.06
C ASP A 829 21.57 -13.81 -22.34
N HIS A 830 21.19 -12.81 -21.55
CA HIS A 830 19.89 -12.12 -21.64
C HIS A 830 18.68 -13.07 -21.82
N GLY A 831 18.62 -14.14 -21.02
CA GLY A 831 17.50 -15.08 -21.00
C GLY A 831 17.46 -16.09 -22.14
N ARG A 832 18.48 -16.14 -23.02
CA ARG A 832 18.57 -17.06 -24.16
C ARG A 832 19.79 -17.97 -24.03
N ILE A 833 19.70 -19.18 -24.59
CA ILE A 833 20.88 -20.03 -24.81
C ILE A 833 21.66 -19.46 -26.00
N VAL A 834 22.91 -19.08 -25.77
CA VAL A 834 23.80 -18.56 -26.83
C VAL A 834 24.82 -19.60 -27.29
N GLU A 835 25.24 -20.51 -26.41
CA GLU A 835 26.22 -21.56 -26.73
C GLU A 835 25.91 -22.84 -25.93
N ARG A 836 26.28 -23.99 -26.51
CA ARG A 836 26.14 -25.31 -25.88
C ARG A 836 27.23 -26.25 -26.39
N GLY A 837 27.88 -26.96 -25.48
CA GLY A 837 28.95 -27.92 -25.82
C GLY A 837 29.70 -28.41 -24.59
N THR A 838 30.79 -29.13 -24.79
CA THR A 838 31.76 -29.46 -23.74
C THR A 838 32.69 -28.28 -23.45
N HIS A 839 33.48 -28.36 -22.36
CA HIS A 839 34.46 -27.32 -22.01
C HIS A 839 35.41 -27.00 -23.17
N ASP A 840 36.01 -28.03 -23.76
CA ASP A 840 37.01 -27.88 -24.81
C ASP A 840 36.41 -27.35 -26.12
N GLU A 841 35.20 -27.82 -26.48
CA GLU A 841 34.45 -27.32 -27.64
C GLU A 841 34.15 -25.83 -27.52
N LEU A 842 33.68 -25.39 -26.35
CA LEU A 842 33.32 -23.99 -26.11
C LEU A 842 34.53 -23.06 -25.99
N LEU A 843 35.68 -23.56 -25.53
CA LEU A 843 36.94 -22.82 -25.57
C LEU A 843 37.49 -22.66 -27.00
N ALA A 844 37.36 -23.71 -27.82
CA ALA A 844 37.79 -23.67 -29.22
C ALA A 844 36.92 -22.75 -30.08
N ALA A 845 35.63 -22.59 -29.74
CA ALA A 845 34.67 -21.79 -30.49
C ALA A 845 34.86 -20.26 -30.41
N ASP A 846 35.83 -19.77 -29.62
CA ASP A 846 36.13 -18.34 -29.40
C ASP A 846 34.89 -17.48 -29.02
N GLY A 847 34.00 -18.10 -28.25
CA GLY A 847 32.67 -17.62 -27.94
C GLY A 847 32.54 -16.77 -26.67
N ARG A 848 31.29 -16.57 -26.23
CA ARG A 848 30.92 -15.98 -24.92
C ARG A 848 31.53 -16.80 -23.77
N TYR A 849 31.52 -18.13 -23.85
CA TYR A 849 32.13 -19.00 -22.85
C TYR A 849 33.62 -18.70 -22.65
N ARG A 850 34.39 -18.62 -23.73
CA ARG A 850 35.83 -18.34 -23.66
C ARG A 850 36.11 -16.98 -23.02
N ARG A 851 35.35 -15.94 -23.38
CA ARG A 851 35.47 -14.62 -22.74
C ARG A 851 35.21 -14.67 -21.23
N LEU A 852 34.20 -15.44 -20.80
CA LEU A 852 33.91 -15.64 -19.37
C LEU A 852 35.05 -16.41 -18.68
N TRP A 853 35.60 -17.43 -19.34
CA TRP A 853 36.71 -18.25 -18.84
C TRP A 853 38.00 -17.45 -18.67
N GLU A 854 38.42 -16.71 -19.70
CA GLU A 854 39.61 -15.86 -19.65
C GLU A 854 39.45 -14.70 -18.65
N GLY A 855 38.25 -14.12 -18.56
CA GLY A 855 37.91 -13.12 -17.56
C GLY A 855 38.07 -13.64 -16.13
N GLY A 856 37.57 -14.86 -15.86
CA GLY A 856 37.72 -15.52 -14.56
C GLY A 856 39.16 -15.87 -14.18
N GLN A 857 40.02 -16.20 -15.16
CA GLN A 857 41.44 -16.47 -14.91
C GLN A 857 42.24 -15.21 -14.55
N ARG A 858 41.90 -14.05 -15.13
CA ARG A 858 42.55 -12.77 -14.80
C ARG A 858 42.27 -12.36 -13.35
N SER A 859 41.06 -12.60 -12.85
CA SER A 859 40.70 -12.33 -11.44
C SER A 859 41.40 -13.26 -10.43
N HIS A 860 41.81 -14.47 -10.84
CA HIS A 860 42.56 -15.40 -9.99
C HIS A 860 44.09 -15.17 -10.00
N ARG A 861 44.62 -14.31 -10.88
CA ARG A 861 46.08 -14.17 -11.10
C ARG A 861 46.76 -12.94 -10.47
N ASP A 862 46.07 -12.02 -9.79
CA ASP A 862 46.75 -10.89 -9.09
C ASP A 862 45.96 -10.36 -7.87
N PRO A 863 46.59 -10.22 -6.69
CA PRO A 863 46.56 -8.99 -5.93
C PRO A 863 47.80 -8.18 -6.35
N ALA A 864 47.62 -7.14 -7.17
CA ALA A 864 48.69 -6.19 -7.42
C ALA A 864 49.17 -5.61 -6.08
N PRO A 865 50.48 -5.59 -5.78
CA PRO A 865 50.98 -4.99 -4.54
C PRO A 865 50.62 -3.50 -4.56
N ALA A 866 49.94 -3.05 -3.50
CA ALA A 866 49.66 -1.64 -3.28
C ALA A 866 50.98 -0.86 -3.29
N GLY A 867 51.20 -0.09 -4.35
CA GLY A 867 52.35 0.81 -4.48
C GLY A 867 52.29 1.85 -3.39
N ALA A 868 53.24 1.77 -2.46
CA ALA A 868 53.56 2.83 -1.52
C ALA A 868 53.99 4.07 -2.30
N THR A 869 53.12 5.09 -2.31
CA THR A 869 53.42 6.49 -2.64
C THR A 869 52.51 7.34 -1.76
N GLY A 870 52.95 8.29 -0.95
CA GLY A 870 54.29 8.74 -0.61
C GLY A 870 54.25 9.49 0.73
N GLU A 871 55.37 9.44 1.44
CA GLU A 871 55.68 10.36 2.53
C GLU A 871 55.95 11.77 2.00
N GLY A 872 55.52 12.78 2.78
CA GLY A 872 56.05 14.14 2.75
C GLY A 872 55.07 15.20 3.30
N PRO A 873 55.56 16.28 3.93
CA PRO A 873 56.29 16.27 5.20
C PRO A 873 55.64 17.16 6.28
N ARG A 874 55.77 16.69 7.53
CA ARG A 874 55.71 17.33 8.87
C ARG A 874 54.68 18.42 9.17
#